data_AF-A0A841C4P3-F1
#
_entry.id   AF-A0A841C4P3-F1
#
_cell.length_a   1.000
_cell.length_b   1.000
_cell.length_c   1.000
_cell.angle_alpha   90.00
_cell.angle_beta   90.00
_cell.angle_gamma   90.00
#
_symmetry.space_group_name_H-M   'P 1'
#
loop_
_entity.id
_entity.type
_entity.pdbx_description
1 polymer ?
#
loop_
_entity_poly.entity_id
_entity_poly.type
_entity_poly.pdbx_seq_one_letter_code
_entity_poly.pdbx_strand_id
1 'polypeptide(L)'
;MRLSSLPRRYRPLTLAAAAMLTVGCLNAVTQSPALAAQTIGFPTFSGPAIPAAPVGYTAGNMMQTIYNAEVGGTDFWMDRLLARPGNDPAGTWLMTRGRALFMKEHTPGTLGFGGKAAYWESISDASAYTVAVTPGTFTEQVGSRLQTPSYWKSVHTSGSITITQNKFITDNNVAVTNLSITNGGSASTTLQLRATSPYATSGSGSELTGSTGVKNSLTTLSTKLTGDGFAVSSGGLNRSVTIAAGATVTAKVVMGFIANELPASATEYTAYAGYSNATAFATHVRAYNLWWAQNVPYIDVPEAAIKKNIYYRWWLMRFNNLDADIPGQTFQFPTSTEGVLGYNNAIALTQPMHIDDLKYLRNPIYSYGDWLSVGQTSKGARFLDNPGDPENWSNSYTQYIAEAAWKSYQLHGGQPAIAANLAKYAEGDVKGQLAFYDTNNNGLIEYDWGALTGNDADAVSFHYRAGRMDRAESAYQYSGALAAAQAYDAIGNTAKAAEMRTLATRIGNALTSVLWNPSRQLFEHRYPDGTYNPWKEINNYYPFAVGAIPNTDTYKQALRLYDSPQQYPVFPFYTANQVDKAAAAAAGNPGSNNFSTINSTVQFRLYSSVLRNYPNAWMNAQDYKKLLYWNAWAQYINGNTQYPDANEFWADWNGSSVTYRSWIHHNILGSSNWTVIEDVAGLRPRNDAKVELSPINIGWTHFTVNNLKYRNADLTIVWDDPADGVVRYPGIPEGYSIFINGNRVATVNSLVPFTWDPATGAVTTTGTVAFNTAVSGLQAPNQVVQSDARVVDILAKAGVDLTANLTNLAQGATVSASYTGSGSTTAGAVDGFPINEPFWGAGGSPNAQDWYEVNFGSAKTVNEVRLYFKDSRPASSTYRAPSAYNIQYYNGSAWVNVANQVKNPAAPRANYNVAQFTAVSTQRIRVLATNASGAKTGLTEVKIFNRGGVQPPPNTNLALTATPSASYTSSWESVAAINDGIDPPSSNDTVNPRWGCWPETNQQWAELTWSSAQTLSKAEVYFFDDDQGIDMPSAWKLQSWNGTAYVDVPGASGYSLTKNAYNTVTFTATSTTRLRVLLTSTGTASLGLLEVKAYA
;
A
#
# COMPACT_ATOMS: atom_id res chain seq x y z
N MET A 1 -85.96 27.23 -62.12
CA MET A 1 -86.07 28.01 -60.87
C MET A 1 -86.35 27.04 -59.74
N ARG A 2 -85.62 27.18 -58.63
CA ARG A 2 -85.74 26.50 -57.31
C ARG A 2 -84.91 25.23 -57.05
N LEU A 3 -84.09 25.36 -55.99
CA LEU A 3 -83.84 24.45 -54.86
C LEU A 3 -83.36 23.01 -55.13
N SER A 4 -82.70 22.48 -54.09
CA SER A 4 -82.63 21.06 -53.67
C SER A 4 -81.38 20.23 -54.04
N SER A 5 -80.85 19.60 -52.98
CA SER A 5 -80.35 18.22 -52.87
C SER A 5 -79.82 17.51 -54.12
N LEU A 6 -78.52 17.16 -54.09
CA LEU A 6 -77.89 15.99 -54.78
C LEU A 6 -78.14 15.95 -56.32
N PRO A 7 -77.61 15.02 -57.12
CA PRO A 7 -76.46 14.12 -57.00
C PRO A 7 -75.59 14.06 -58.30
N ARG A 8 -74.67 13.09 -58.33
CA ARG A 8 -74.31 12.24 -59.48
C ARG A 8 -73.41 12.80 -60.60
N ARG A 9 -72.26 12.09 -60.67
CA ARG A 9 -71.67 11.40 -61.84
C ARG A 9 -71.20 12.28 -63.00
N TYR A 10 -69.91 12.17 -63.33
CA TYR A 10 -69.45 11.33 -64.45
C TYR A 10 -67.98 10.94 -64.23
N ARG A 11 -67.70 9.63 -64.22
CA ARG A 11 -66.42 9.07 -64.69
C ARG A 11 -66.62 8.71 -66.16
N PRO A 12 -65.54 8.66 -66.95
CA PRO A 12 -65.13 7.37 -67.51
C PRO A 12 -63.61 7.15 -67.34
N LEU A 13 -63.19 5.96 -66.84
CA LEU A 13 -62.66 4.80 -67.58
C LEU A 13 -61.20 5.02 -68.01
N THR A 14 -60.22 4.13 -67.84
CA THR A 14 -59.97 2.84 -67.13
C THR A 14 -58.66 2.32 -67.72
N LEU A 15 -57.79 1.71 -66.91
CA LEU A 15 -56.95 0.53 -67.24
C LEU A 15 -56.03 0.32 -66.02
N ALA A 16 -56.47 -0.35 -64.96
CA ALA A 16 -56.58 -1.81 -64.75
C ALA A 16 -55.22 -2.50 -64.50
N ALA A 17 -54.95 -2.84 -63.23
CA ALA A 17 -54.38 -4.14 -62.84
C ALA A 17 -54.56 -4.36 -61.33
N ALA A 18 -54.89 -5.61 -60.98
CA ALA A 18 -55.48 -6.11 -59.75
C ALA A 18 -54.70 -5.92 -58.44
N ALA A 19 -55.46 -5.82 -57.35
CA ALA A 19 -55.03 -5.83 -55.96
C ALA A 19 -55.15 -7.22 -55.32
N MET A 20 -54.37 -7.49 -54.26
CA MET A 20 -54.98 -7.93 -53.00
C MET A 20 -54.12 -7.52 -51.79
N LEU A 21 -54.84 -7.01 -50.78
CA LEU A 21 -54.41 -6.34 -49.55
C LEU A 21 -53.60 -7.21 -48.59
N THR A 22 -52.64 -6.59 -47.90
CA THR A 22 -52.37 -6.88 -46.47
C THR A 22 -52.19 -5.55 -45.71
N VAL A 23 -52.77 -5.51 -44.52
CA VAL A 23 -52.80 -4.38 -43.59
C VAL A 23 -51.38 -4.07 -43.11
N GLY A 24 -50.86 -2.90 -43.47
CA GLY A 24 -49.63 -2.35 -42.93
C GLY A 24 -49.94 -1.38 -41.79
N CYS A 25 -49.64 -1.79 -40.56
CA CYS A 25 -49.47 -0.86 -39.45
C CYS A 25 -48.36 0.13 -39.81
N LEU A 26 -48.71 1.40 -39.96
CA LEU A 26 -47.75 2.50 -39.98
C LEU A 26 -47.08 2.58 -38.60
N ASN A 27 -45.97 1.85 -38.44
CA ASN A 27 -44.99 2.22 -37.43
C ASN A 27 -44.44 3.58 -37.85
N ALA A 28 -44.80 4.60 -37.07
CA ALA A 28 -44.08 5.86 -37.08
C ALA A 28 -42.60 5.52 -36.83
N VAL A 29 -41.78 5.67 -37.87
CA VAL A 29 -40.32 5.68 -37.72
C VAL A 29 -40.03 6.90 -36.87
N THR A 30 -39.87 6.71 -35.56
CA THR A 30 -39.22 7.69 -34.70
C THR A 30 -37.78 7.77 -35.19
N GLN A 31 -37.49 8.73 -36.06
CA GLN A 31 -36.12 9.17 -36.30
C GLN A 31 -35.54 9.49 -34.92
N SER A 32 -34.59 8.68 -34.47
CA SER A 32 -33.77 9.04 -33.32
C SER A 32 -33.08 10.35 -33.68
N PRO A 33 -33.18 11.41 -32.86
CA PRO A 33 -32.49 12.65 -33.14
C PRO A 33 -30.99 12.37 -33.31
N ALA A 34 -30.39 12.96 -34.35
CA ALA A 34 -28.96 12.84 -34.59
C ALA A 34 -28.19 13.33 -33.35
N LEU A 35 -27.43 12.43 -32.73
CA LEU A 35 -26.55 12.75 -31.60
C LEU A 35 -25.35 13.54 -32.15
N ALA A 36 -25.07 14.73 -31.59
CA ALA A 36 -23.84 15.45 -31.87
C ALA A 36 -22.69 14.74 -31.14
N ALA A 37 -21.70 14.27 -31.89
CA ALA A 37 -20.60 13.47 -31.34
C ALA A 37 -19.42 14.36 -30.94
N GLN A 38 -18.71 13.99 -29.86
CA GLN A 38 -17.34 14.44 -29.64
C GLN A 38 -16.53 14.20 -30.92
N THR A 39 -16.07 15.28 -31.56
CA THR A 39 -15.53 15.22 -32.94
C THR A 39 -14.15 14.58 -33.02
N ILE A 40 -13.45 14.47 -31.88
CA ILE A 40 -12.17 13.77 -31.83
C ILE A 40 -12.38 12.26 -32.04
N GLY A 41 -11.55 11.66 -32.90
CA GLY A 41 -11.50 10.23 -33.11
C GLY A 41 -10.81 9.49 -31.97
N PHE A 42 -10.59 8.18 -32.15
CA PHE A 42 -9.69 7.41 -31.28
C PHE A 42 -8.22 7.78 -31.58
N PRO A 43 -7.34 7.76 -30.57
CA PRO A 43 -5.91 7.93 -30.79
C PRO A 43 -5.31 6.73 -31.53
N THR A 44 -4.17 6.96 -32.17
CA THR A 44 -3.34 5.89 -32.76
C THR A 44 -2.19 5.56 -31.83
N PHE A 45 -2.03 4.28 -31.50
CA PHE A 45 -0.87 3.77 -30.77
C PHE A 45 0.21 3.26 -31.74
N SER A 46 1.47 3.41 -31.34
CA SER A 46 2.64 2.87 -32.07
C SER A 46 3.54 2.08 -31.10
N GLY A 47 4.64 1.50 -31.60
CA GLY A 47 5.57 0.71 -30.79
C GLY A 47 5.45 -0.80 -31.02
N PRO A 48 6.23 -1.61 -30.30
CA PRO A 48 6.28 -3.04 -30.51
C PRO A 48 5.02 -3.73 -29.97
N ALA A 49 4.76 -4.94 -30.49
CA ALA A 49 3.75 -5.82 -29.91
C ALA A 49 4.09 -6.17 -28.45
N ILE A 50 3.05 -6.30 -27.62
CA ILE A 50 3.22 -6.74 -26.23
C ILE A 50 3.57 -8.23 -26.19
N PRO A 51 4.42 -8.70 -25.25
CA PRO A 51 4.73 -10.10 -25.12
C PRO A 51 3.48 -10.90 -24.72
N ALA A 52 3.28 -12.06 -25.36
CA ALA A 52 2.25 -13.01 -24.95
C ALA A 52 2.54 -13.57 -23.56
N ALA A 53 1.48 -13.91 -22.82
CA ALA A 53 1.61 -14.71 -21.61
C ALA A 53 2.17 -16.11 -21.98
N PRO A 54 3.01 -16.72 -21.12
CA PRO A 54 3.67 -18.01 -21.41
C PRO A 54 2.72 -19.22 -21.33
N VAL A 55 1.46 -19.02 -20.97
CA VAL A 55 0.45 -20.05 -20.69
C VAL A 55 -0.90 -19.67 -21.29
N GLY A 56 -1.74 -20.68 -21.55
CA GLY A 56 -3.15 -20.48 -21.91
C GLY A 56 -3.97 -19.87 -20.75
N TYR A 57 -5.11 -19.26 -21.10
CA TYR A 57 -5.99 -18.62 -20.12
C TYR A 57 -6.59 -19.63 -19.12
N THR A 58 -6.79 -19.19 -17.87
CA THR A 58 -7.58 -19.89 -16.85
C THR A 58 -8.40 -18.89 -16.03
N ALA A 59 -9.62 -19.27 -15.63
CA ALA A 59 -10.45 -18.45 -14.74
C ALA A 59 -9.99 -18.47 -13.27
N GLY A 60 -9.05 -19.35 -12.92
CA GLY A 60 -8.36 -19.37 -11.63
C GLY A 60 -7.32 -18.24 -11.51
N ASN A 61 -6.27 -18.41 -10.70
CA ASN A 61 -5.24 -17.37 -10.52
C ASN A 61 -4.28 -17.31 -11.74
N MET A 62 -4.60 -16.48 -12.72
CA MET A 62 -3.82 -16.36 -13.95
C MET A 62 -2.42 -15.77 -13.72
N MET A 63 -2.29 -14.73 -12.88
CA MET A 63 -0.96 -14.14 -12.60
C MET A 63 0.00 -15.13 -11.93
N GLN A 64 -0.49 -15.95 -10.99
CA GLN A 64 0.29 -17.02 -10.37
C GLN A 64 0.65 -18.12 -11.38
N THR A 65 -0.26 -18.45 -12.29
CA THR A 65 -0.01 -19.45 -13.34
C THR A 65 1.10 -18.98 -14.29
N ILE A 66 1.07 -17.70 -14.69
CA ILE A 66 2.16 -17.07 -15.47
C ILE A 66 3.49 -17.14 -14.72
N TYR A 67 3.50 -16.74 -13.44
CA TYR A 67 4.72 -16.80 -12.62
C TYR A 67 5.28 -18.22 -12.49
N ASN A 68 4.43 -19.20 -12.19
CA ASN A 68 4.84 -20.59 -12.00
C ASN A 68 5.47 -21.21 -13.26
N ALA A 69 5.04 -20.78 -14.45
CA ALA A 69 5.63 -21.22 -15.72
C ALA A 69 7.06 -20.70 -15.92
N GLU A 70 7.44 -19.61 -15.24
CA GLU A 70 8.69 -18.89 -15.49
C GLU A 70 9.66 -18.92 -14.31
N VAL A 71 9.20 -19.28 -13.10
CA VAL A 71 10.00 -19.25 -11.86
C VAL A 71 11.28 -20.10 -11.92
N GLY A 72 11.33 -21.10 -12.82
CA GLY A 72 12.55 -21.87 -13.11
C GLY A 72 13.70 -21.01 -13.66
N GLY A 73 13.40 -19.89 -14.32
CA GLY A 73 14.36 -18.95 -14.90
C GLY A 73 14.45 -17.60 -14.18
N THR A 74 14.86 -16.58 -14.93
CA THR A 74 15.02 -15.17 -14.47
C THR A 74 14.38 -14.17 -15.44
N ASP A 75 13.61 -14.65 -16.41
CA ASP A 75 12.95 -13.83 -17.43
C ASP A 75 11.44 -13.92 -17.23
N PHE A 76 10.84 -12.85 -16.70
CA PHE A 76 9.44 -12.81 -16.31
C PHE A 76 8.59 -11.97 -17.26
N TRP A 77 7.36 -12.40 -17.52
CA TRP A 77 6.41 -11.73 -18.41
C TRP A 77 6.19 -10.26 -18.05
N MET A 78 6.06 -9.94 -16.76
CA MET A 78 5.88 -8.56 -16.29
C MET A 78 7.09 -7.66 -16.59
N ASP A 79 8.31 -8.19 -16.43
CA ASP A 79 9.53 -7.45 -16.78
C ASP A 79 9.66 -7.25 -18.29
N ARG A 80 9.31 -8.26 -19.10
CA ARG A 80 9.29 -8.12 -20.57
C ARG A 80 8.23 -7.13 -21.04
N LEU A 81 7.05 -7.14 -20.41
CA LEU A 81 5.93 -6.26 -20.76
C LEU A 81 6.28 -4.78 -20.54
N LEU A 82 7.04 -4.48 -19.47
CA LEU A 82 7.40 -3.12 -19.06
C LEU A 82 8.86 -2.74 -19.36
N ALA A 83 9.58 -3.60 -20.09
CA ALA A 83 10.97 -3.37 -20.46
C ALA A 83 11.18 -2.06 -21.25
N ARG A 84 12.28 -1.36 -20.96
CA ARG A 84 12.73 -0.15 -21.65
C ARG A 84 14.17 -0.35 -22.17
N PRO A 85 14.34 -0.59 -23.47
CA PRO A 85 15.64 -0.70 -24.09
C PRO A 85 16.21 0.67 -24.47
N GLY A 86 17.53 0.76 -24.53
CA GLY A 86 18.21 1.88 -25.16
C GLY A 86 18.07 3.22 -24.43
N ASN A 87 18.18 4.31 -25.19
CA ASN A 87 18.04 5.66 -24.66
C ASN A 87 16.56 6.00 -24.46
N ASP A 88 16.09 5.83 -23.24
CA ASP A 88 14.71 6.10 -22.86
C ASP A 88 14.39 7.61 -23.00
N PRO A 89 13.42 8.01 -23.86
CA PRO A 89 13.04 9.42 -24.02
C PRO A 89 12.33 10.01 -22.79
N ALA A 90 11.87 9.18 -21.84
CA ALA A 90 11.33 9.66 -20.57
C ALA A 90 12.42 10.19 -19.62
N GLY A 91 13.69 9.85 -19.86
CA GLY A 91 14.82 10.27 -19.04
C GLY A 91 15.58 9.09 -18.44
N THR A 92 16.40 9.39 -17.43
CA THR A 92 17.40 8.45 -16.91
C THR A 92 16.96 7.71 -15.64
N TRP A 93 15.67 7.70 -15.32
CA TRP A 93 15.09 7.12 -14.11
C TRP A 93 15.45 5.65 -13.91
N LEU A 94 15.46 5.20 -12.66
CA LEU A 94 15.70 3.80 -12.30
C LEU A 94 14.42 3.17 -11.75
N MET A 95 13.89 2.16 -12.45
CA MET A 95 12.62 1.52 -12.07
C MET A 95 12.72 0.59 -10.85
N THR A 96 13.84 -0.12 -10.71
CA THR A 96 14.07 -1.03 -9.58
C THR A 96 14.24 -0.25 -8.28
N ARG A 97 13.44 -0.60 -7.28
CA ARG A 97 13.41 0.00 -5.95
C ARG A 97 12.97 -1.01 -4.89
N GLY A 98 13.31 -0.71 -3.64
CA GLY A 98 12.78 -1.39 -2.46
C GLY A 98 11.53 -0.70 -1.92
N ARG A 99 11.03 -1.19 -0.79
CA ARG A 99 9.85 -0.64 -0.11
C ARG A 99 10.05 0.79 0.40
N ALA A 100 11.29 1.22 0.65
CA ALA A 100 11.63 2.59 1.04
C ALA A 100 12.82 3.19 0.26
N LEU A 101 13.76 2.37 -0.20
CA LEU A 101 14.95 2.81 -0.94
C LEU A 101 14.71 2.87 -2.45
N PHE A 102 15.02 4.00 -3.07
CA PHE A 102 14.99 4.20 -4.53
C PHE A 102 16.04 5.24 -4.95
N MET A 103 16.15 5.49 -6.25
CA MET A 103 16.97 6.58 -6.79
C MET A 103 16.07 7.75 -7.17
N LYS A 104 16.14 8.87 -6.46
CA LYS A 104 15.41 10.11 -6.78
C LYS A 104 15.85 10.67 -8.13
N GLU A 105 17.15 10.64 -8.35
CA GLU A 105 17.79 10.86 -9.63
C GLU A 105 18.78 9.72 -9.87
N HIS A 106 18.93 9.31 -11.12
CA HIS A 106 19.81 8.21 -11.49
C HIS A 106 20.78 8.66 -12.59
N THR A 107 22.04 8.25 -12.46
CA THR A 107 23.12 8.49 -13.42
C THR A 107 23.53 7.17 -14.08
N PRO A 108 22.88 6.76 -15.19
CA PRO A 108 23.10 5.49 -15.89
C PRO A 108 24.54 5.15 -16.24
N GLY A 109 25.32 6.16 -16.65
CA GLY A 109 26.70 5.99 -17.09
C GLY A 109 27.69 5.68 -15.96
N THR A 110 27.25 5.70 -14.69
CA THR A 110 28.10 5.39 -13.54
C THR A 110 27.87 3.95 -13.08
N LEU A 111 28.95 3.16 -12.97
CA LEU A 111 28.89 1.83 -12.37
C LEU A 111 28.56 1.92 -10.87
N GLY A 112 27.70 1.03 -10.39
CA GLY A 112 27.04 1.12 -9.08
C GLY A 112 25.72 1.89 -9.14
N PHE A 113 25.36 2.52 -8.03
CA PHE A 113 24.14 3.33 -7.88
C PHE A 113 24.48 4.83 -7.81
N GLY A 114 24.91 5.35 -8.96
CA GLY A 114 25.15 6.79 -9.18
C GLY A 114 23.86 7.61 -9.31
N GLY A 115 23.87 8.83 -8.78
CA GLY A 115 22.73 9.75 -8.73
C GLY A 115 22.41 10.18 -7.29
N LYS A 116 21.13 10.36 -6.97
CA LYS A 116 20.63 10.74 -5.64
C LYS A 116 19.86 9.58 -5.02
N ALA A 117 20.45 8.92 -4.02
CA ALA A 117 19.78 7.86 -3.28
C ALA A 117 18.75 8.44 -2.31
N ALA A 118 17.57 7.83 -2.29
CA ALA A 118 16.46 8.22 -1.45
C ALA A 118 15.98 7.06 -0.58
N TYR A 119 15.79 7.32 0.71
CA TYR A 119 15.05 6.45 1.61
C TYR A 119 13.86 7.24 2.11
N TRP A 120 12.65 6.86 1.70
CA TRP A 120 11.46 7.72 1.66
C TRP A 120 11.65 8.96 0.78
N GLU A 121 12.67 9.79 1.00
CA GLU A 121 13.11 10.95 0.19
C GLU A 121 14.65 10.97 0.08
N SER A 122 15.21 11.82 -0.78
CA SER A 122 16.65 12.03 -0.93
C SER A 122 17.33 12.18 0.44
N ILE A 123 18.34 11.34 0.69
CA ILE A 123 19.03 11.30 1.99
C ILE A 123 19.94 12.54 2.12
N SER A 124 20.78 12.77 1.12
CA SER A 124 21.73 13.89 1.08
C SER A 124 22.14 14.28 -0.34
N ASP A 125 21.28 14.06 -1.33
CA ASP A 125 21.55 14.29 -2.76
C ASP A 125 22.84 13.62 -3.28
N ALA A 126 23.24 12.51 -2.65
CA ALA A 126 24.45 11.78 -2.99
C ALA A 126 24.13 10.36 -3.46
N SER A 127 25.06 9.78 -4.22
CA SER A 127 24.96 8.41 -4.72
C SER A 127 24.96 7.41 -3.58
N ALA A 128 24.28 6.28 -3.73
CA ALA A 128 24.36 5.20 -2.74
C ALA A 128 25.80 4.68 -2.68
N TYR A 129 26.34 4.29 -3.82
CA TYR A 129 27.77 4.01 -4.01
C TYR A 129 28.12 4.01 -5.50
N THR A 130 29.40 4.19 -5.81
CA THR A 130 29.96 4.08 -7.17
C THR A 130 31.06 3.04 -7.20
N VAL A 131 31.33 2.47 -8.38
CA VAL A 131 32.45 1.53 -8.61
C VAL A 131 33.37 2.10 -9.70
N ALA A 132 34.54 2.58 -9.30
CA ALA A 132 35.59 3.01 -10.22
C ALA A 132 36.42 1.81 -10.70
N VAL A 133 36.85 1.86 -11.96
CA VAL A 133 37.67 0.81 -12.60
C VAL A 133 38.87 1.46 -13.29
N THR A 134 40.09 1.03 -12.97
CA THR A 134 41.33 1.56 -13.57
C THR A 134 42.29 0.42 -13.95
N PRO A 135 43.20 0.62 -14.94
CA PRO A 135 43.28 1.78 -15.84
C PRO A 135 42.14 1.78 -16.87
N GLY A 136 41.93 2.94 -17.51
CA GLY A 136 40.95 3.14 -18.58
C GLY A 136 39.80 4.07 -18.21
N THR A 137 39.09 4.52 -19.24
CA THR A 137 37.85 5.28 -19.13
C THR A 137 36.73 4.42 -19.68
N PHE A 138 35.77 4.03 -18.84
CA PHE A 138 34.67 3.16 -19.22
C PHE A 138 33.45 3.99 -19.59
N THR A 139 32.95 3.79 -20.81
CA THR A 139 31.78 4.51 -21.35
C THR A 139 30.62 3.55 -21.57
N GLU A 140 29.44 3.93 -21.11
CA GLU A 140 28.21 3.17 -21.34
C GLU A 140 27.87 3.08 -22.83
N GLN A 141 27.60 1.86 -23.28
CA GLN A 141 27.02 1.55 -24.58
C GLN A 141 25.50 1.60 -24.46
N VAL A 142 24.93 2.80 -24.59
CA VAL A 142 23.49 3.06 -24.34
C VAL A 142 22.58 2.15 -25.17
N GLY A 143 22.96 1.78 -26.39
CA GLY A 143 22.19 0.82 -27.22
C GLY A 143 22.03 -0.58 -26.62
N SER A 144 22.87 -0.95 -25.64
CA SER A 144 22.79 -2.23 -24.89
C SER A 144 22.11 -2.09 -23.51
N ARG A 145 21.59 -0.90 -23.19
CA ARG A 145 20.87 -0.65 -21.95
C ARG A 145 19.51 -1.35 -21.98
N LEU A 146 19.14 -1.95 -20.86
CA LEU A 146 17.81 -2.48 -20.62
C LEU A 146 17.42 -2.20 -19.17
N GLN A 147 16.28 -1.57 -18.95
CA GLN A 147 15.67 -1.51 -17.62
C GLN A 147 14.30 -2.17 -17.61
N THR A 148 13.98 -2.77 -16.49
CA THR A 148 12.72 -3.44 -16.18
C THR A 148 12.30 -2.99 -14.77
N PRO A 149 11.04 -3.21 -14.37
CA PRO A 149 10.62 -3.02 -12.99
C PRO A 149 11.57 -3.65 -11.96
N SER A 150 12.08 -4.86 -12.21
CA SER A 150 12.90 -5.57 -11.23
C SER A 150 14.40 -5.25 -11.30
N TYR A 151 14.98 -4.94 -12.47
CA TYR A 151 16.42 -4.70 -12.59
C TYR A 151 16.83 -3.75 -13.73
N TRP A 152 18.08 -3.27 -13.64
CA TRP A 152 18.77 -2.48 -14.65
C TRP A 152 20.00 -3.21 -15.18
N LYS A 153 20.17 -3.21 -16.50
CA LYS A 153 21.34 -3.75 -17.21
C LYS A 153 21.96 -2.70 -18.13
N SER A 154 23.28 -2.60 -18.11
CA SER A 154 24.07 -1.73 -19.00
C SER A 154 25.42 -2.35 -19.34
N VAL A 155 25.96 -2.03 -20.51
CA VAL A 155 27.29 -2.46 -20.94
C VAL A 155 28.22 -1.25 -21.00
N HIS A 156 29.45 -1.38 -20.50
CA HIS A 156 30.46 -0.33 -20.50
C HIS A 156 31.75 -0.86 -21.13
N THR A 157 32.45 -0.04 -21.93
CA THR A 157 33.65 -0.51 -22.65
C THR A 157 34.83 0.43 -22.46
N SER A 158 36.03 -0.12 -22.38
CA SER A 158 37.30 0.61 -22.44
C SER A 158 38.36 -0.25 -23.11
N GLY A 159 38.84 0.14 -24.31
CA GLY A 159 39.75 -0.68 -25.10
C GLY A 159 39.17 -2.08 -25.37
N SER A 160 39.91 -3.14 -25.01
CA SER A 160 39.46 -4.52 -25.14
C SER A 160 38.58 -5.03 -23.99
N ILE A 161 38.36 -4.21 -22.95
CA ILE A 161 37.58 -4.60 -21.77
C ILE A 161 36.12 -4.21 -21.94
N THR A 162 35.22 -5.16 -21.67
CA THR A 162 33.78 -4.95 -21.60
C THR A 162 33.27 -5.31 -20.20
N ILE A 163 32.51 -4.40 -19.58
CA ILE A 163 31.84 -4.61 -18.29
C ILE A 163 30.34 -4.66 -18.53
N THR A 164 29.71 -5.80 -18.28
CA THR A 164 28.25 -5.88 -18.17
C THR A 164 27.85 -5.70 -16.72
N GLN A 165 27.09 -4.64 -16.43
CA GLN A 165 26.48 -4.38 -15.14
C GLN A 165 25.04 -4.88 -15.13
N ASN A 166 24.67 -5.54 -14.04
CA ASN A 166 23.28 -5.79 -13.67
C ASN A 166 23.08 -5.31 -12.23
N LYS A 167 22.12 -4.40 -11.98
CA LYS A 167 21.87 -3.85 -10.66
C LYS A 167 20.38 -3.81 -10.32
N PHE A 168 20.08 -3.96 -9.05
CA PHE A 168 18.73 -4.00 -8.52
C PHE A 168 18.68 -3.63 -7.04
N ILE A 169 17.52 -3.19 -6.57
CA ILE A 169 17.25 -2.94 -5.15
C ILE A 169 16.23 -3.97 -4.68
N THR A 170 16.55 -4.69 -3.61
CA THR A 170 15.67 -5.70 -3.02
C THR A 170 14.50 -5.07 -2.26
N ASP A 171 13.50 -5.88 -1.91
CA ASP A 171 12.30 -5.41 -1.21
C ASP A 171 12.64 -4.68 0.11
N ASN A 172 13.58 -5.18 0.90
CA ASN A 172 14.02 -4.57 2.17
C ASN A 172 15.30 -3.74 2.01
N ASN A 173 15.39 -2.98 0.91
CA ASN A 173 16.29 -1.84 0.76
C ASN A 173 17.79 -2.21 0.69
N VAL A 174 18.11 -3.33 0.03
CA VAL A 174 19.50 -3.71 -0.28
C VAL A 174 19.80 -3.41 -1.75
N ALA A 175 20.75 -2.51 -2.01
CA ALA A 175 21.20 -2.17 -3.34
C ALA A 175 22.35 -3.11 -3.76
N VAL A 176 22.18 -3.81 -4.90
CA VAL A 176 23.13 -4.83 -5.38
C VAL A 176 23.61 -4.48 -6.79
N THR A 177 24.91 -4.57 -7.03
CA THR A 177 25.52 -4.43 -8.37
C THR A 177 26.37 -5.66 -8.67
N ASN A 178 25.96 -6.39 -9.70
CA ASN A 178 26.71 -7.49 -10.31
C ASN A 178 27.47 -6.96 -11.53
N LEU A 179 28.77 -7.25 -11.60
CA LEU A 179 29.63 -6.94 -12.73
C LEU A 179 30.15 -8.23 -13.36
N SER A 180 30.07 -8.33 -14.68
CA SER A 180 30.79 -9.33 -15.49
C SER A 180 31.80 -8.60 -16.35
N ILE A 181 33.09 -8.83 -16.11
CA ILE A 181 34.20 -8.11 -16.73
C ILE A 181 34.91 -9.06 -17.69
N THR A 182 34.79 -8.81 -18.99
CA THR A 182 35.34 -9.64 -20.06
C THR A 182 36.51 -8.94 -20.73
N ASN A 183 37.61 -9.66 -20.94
CA ASN A 183 38.75 -9.20 -21.71
C ASN A 183 38.73 -9.79 -23.13
N GLY A 184 38.34 -9.00 -24.12
CA GLY A 184 38.35 -9.38 -25.53
C GLY A 184 39.72 -9.23 -26.21
N GLY A 185 40.77 -8.90 -25.46
CA GLY A 185 42.12 -8.72 -25.98
C GLY A 185 42.91 -10.03 -26.07
N SER A 186 44.13 -9.95 -26.57
CA SER A 186 45.04 -11.09 -26.77
C SER A 186 46.00 -11.34 -25.60
N ALA A 187 46.01 -10.48 -24.57
CA ALA A 187 46.86 -10.61 -23.39
C ALA A 187 46.07 -10.38 -22.10
N SER A 188 46.55 -10.91 -20.98
CA SER A 188 45.96 -10.68 -19.67
C SER A 188 45.97 -9.19 -19.29
N THR A 189 44.92 -8.73 -18.63
CA THR A 189 44.79 -7.34 -18.14
C THR A 189 44.44 -7.34 -16.66
N THR A 190 45.13 -6.50 -15.89
CA THR A 190 44.83 -6.29 -14.47
C THR A 190 44.09 -4.97 -14.27
N LEU A 191 42.95 -5.03 -13.59
CA LEU A 191 42.13 -3.88 -13.24
C LEU A 191 42.07 -3.70 -11.71
N GLN A 192 42.04 -2.46 -11.26
CA GLN A 192 41.69 -2.09 -9.90
C GLN A 192 40.23 -1.64 -9.85
N LEU A 193 39.43 -2.33 -9.06
CA LEU A 193 38.06 -1.97 -8.73
C LEU A 193 38.06 -1.25 -7.39
N ARG A 194 37.40 -0.09 -7.32
CA ARG A 194 37.21 0.65 -6.07
C ARG A 194 35.74 1.03 -5.90
N ALA A 195 35.08 0.48 -4.88
CA ALA A 195 33.73 0.86 -4.49
C ALA A 195 33.75 1.85 -3.33
N THR A 196 32.98 2.93 -3.43
CA THR A 196 32.92 4.00 -2.42
C THR A 196 31.49 4.45 -2.19
N SER A 197 31.12 4.68 -0.93
CA SER A 197 29.83 5.22 -0.51
C SER A 197 30.04 6.41 0.41
N PRO A 198 29.29 7.52 0.26
CA PRO A 198 29.29 8.59 1.26
C PRO A 198 28.62 8.16 2.58
N TYR A 199 27.81 7.11 2.55
CA TYR A 199 27.04 6.65 3.71
C TYR A 199 27.74 5.54 4.50
N ALA A 200 28.77 4.88 3.96
CA ALA A 200 29.51 3.82 4.64
C ALA A 200 31.01 3.99 4.39
N THR A 201 31.71 4.57 5.37
CA THR A 201 33.12 5.00 5.24
C THR A 201 34.04 4.43 6.31
N SER A 202 33.51 3.76 7.33
CA SER A 202 34.27 3.22 8.46
C SER A 202 34.18 1.71 8.50
N GLY A 203 35.31 1.00 8.62
CA GLY A 203 35.28 -0.46 8.67
C GLY A 203 36.67 -1.08 8.57
N SER A 204 36.72 -2.41 8.53
CA SER A 204 37.93 -3.20 8.36
C SER A 204 37.60 -4.53 7.66
N GLY A 205 38.61 -5.29 7.25
CA GLY A 205 38.40 -6.55 6.53
C GLY A 205 37.70 -6.30 5.19
N SER A 206 36.50 -6.84 5.02
CA SER A 206 35.72 -6.77 3.77
C SER A 206 34.46 -5.90 3.85
N GLU A 207 34.18 -5.22 4.97
CA GLU A 207 32.93 -4.49 5.19
C GLU A 207 33.18 -3.05 5.67
N LEU A 208 32.51 -2.09 5.03
CA LEU A 208 32.34 -0.73 5.51
C LEU A 208 30.96 -0.57 6.17
N THR A 209 30.88 0.30 7.15
CA THR A 209 29.69 0.63 7.92
C THR A 209 29.53 2.14 8.04
N GLY A 210 28.32 2.58 8.34
CA GLY A 210 28.01 3.96 8.67
C GLY A 210 26.63 4.10 9.30
N SER A 211 26.27 5.34 9.59
CA SER A 211 24.96 5.71 10.12
C SER A 211 24.55 7.04 9.49
N THR A 212 23.33 7.13 8.98
CA THR A 212 22.80 8.36 8.38
C THR A 212 21.37 8.62 8.82
N GLY A 213 21.07 9.86 9.18
CA GLY A 213 19.69 10.30 9.35
C GLY A 213 19.00 10.39 7.99
N VAL A 214 17.70 10.13 7.95
CA VAL A 214 16.88 10.43 6.75
C VAL A 214 16.30 11.85 6.86
N LYS A 215 15.84 12.40 5.72
CA LYS A 215 15.19 13.71 5.65
C LYS A 215 14.14 13.85 6.76
N ASN A 216 14.04 15.04 7.35
CA ASN A 216 13.10 15.40 8.42
C ASN A 216 13.29 14.61 9.73
N SER A 217 14.47 13.98 9.91
CA SER A 217 14.83 13.19 11.10
C SER A 217 13.81 12.09 11.43
N LEU A 218 13.11 11.58 10.42
CA LEU A 218 12.03 10.61 10.60
C LEU A 218 12.55 9.25 11.11
N THR A 219 13.72 8.84 10.64
CA THR A 219 14.43 7.65 11.14
C THR A 219 15.95 7.78 10.96
N THR A 220 16.70 6.77 11.36
CA THR A 220 18.15 6.65 11.17
C THR A 220 18.46 5.29 10.59
N LEU A 221 19.30 5.27 9.56
CA LEU A 221 19.73 4.07 8.87
C LEU A 221 21.12 3.67 9.34
N SER A 222 21.30 2.39 9.65
CA SER A 222 22.62 1.77 9.74
C SER A 222 22.99 1.25 8.35
N THR A 223 24.04 1.81 7.76
CA THR A 223 24.45 1.45 6.40
C THR A 223 25.61 0.48 6.44
N LYS A 224 25.61 -0.50 5.54
CA LYS A 224 26.70 -1.46 5.37
C LYS A 224 27.02 -1.64 3.90
N LEU A 225 28.29 -1.70 3.54
CA LEU A 225 28.78 -1.89 2.17
C LEU A 225 29.84 -2.99 2.16
N THR A 226 29.67 -4.00 1.31
CA THR A 226 30.60 -5.12 1.12
C THR A 226 30.72 -5.48 -0.35
N GLY A 227 31.71 -6.30 -0.71
CA GLY A 227 31.85 -6.84 -2.05
C GLY A 227 32.73 -8.07 -2.13
N ASP A 228 32.47 -8.95 -3.11
CA ASP A 228 33.18 -10.22 -3.24
C ASP A 228 34.65 -10.00 -3.52
N GLY A 229 35.53 -10.47 -2.62
CA GLY A 229 36.98 -10.31 -2.74
C GLY A 229 37.48 -8.87 -2.62
N PHE A 230 36.64 -7.93 -2.15
CA PHE A 230 37.07 -6.58 -1.83
C PHE A 230 37.61 -6.50 -0.40
N ALA A 231 38.57 -5.61 -0.18
CA ALA A 231 39.12 -5.29 1.13
C ALA A 231 39.00 -3.79 1.41
N VAL A 232 38.74 -3.44 2.67
CA VAL A 232 38.66 -2.06 3.15
C VAL A 232 40.03 -1.38 3.02
N SER A 233 40.05 -0.22 2.36
CA SER A 233 41.24 0.60 2.18
C SER A 233 40.85 2.07 2.00
N SER A 234 41.33 2.93 2.92
CA SER A 234 41.13 4.39 2.88
C SER A 234 39.66 4.78 2.67
N GLY A 235 38.76 4.26 3.52
CA GLY A 235 37.32 4.56 3.47
C GLY A 235 36.57 4.04 2.22
N GLY A 236 37.19 3.17 1.43
CA GLY A 236 36.58 2.49 0.28
C GLY A 236 36.87 1.00 0.29
N LEU A 237 36.24 0.26 -0.61
CA LEU A 237 36.50 -1.15 -0.85
C LEU A 237 37.34 -1.29 -2.11
N ASN A 238 38.51 -1.92 -2.03
CA ASN A 238 39.41 -2.14 -3.15
C ASN A 238 39.51 -3.62 -3.52
N ARG A 239 39.59 -3.93 -4.82
CA ARG A 239 39.88 -5.27 -5.35
C ARG A 239 40.73 -5.19 -6.60
N SER A 240 41.85 -5.92 -6.62
CA SER A 240 42.66 -6.15 -7.82
C SER A 240 42.14 -7.38 -8.56
N VAL A 241 41.94 -7.29 -9.87
CA VAL A 241 41.42 -8.39 -10.70
C VAL A 241 42.27 -8.56 -11.95
N THR A 242 42.90 -9.72 -12.13
CA THR A 242 43.59 -10.10 -13.36
C THR A 242 42.68 -10.97 -14.23
N ILE A 243 42.50 -10.58 -15.49
CA ILE A 243 41.57 -11.20 -16.43
C ILE A 243 42.36 -11.69 -17.63
N ALA A 244 42.42 -13.00 -17.84
CA ALA A 244 43.11 -13.60 -18.97
C ALA A 244 42.48 -13.20 -20.31
N ALA A 245 43.22 -13.31 -21.40
CA ALA A 245 42.69 -13.12 -22.76
C ALA A 245 41.48 -14.04 -23.00
N GLY A 246 40.35 -13.48 -23.45
CA GLY A 246 39.10 -14.20 -23.68
C GLY A 246 38.32 -14.59 -22.41
N ALA A 247 38.83 -14.31 -21.21
CA ALA A 247 38.18 -14.69 -19.96
C ALA A 247 37.20 -13.63 -19.44
N THR A 248 36.28 -14.07 -18.58
CA THR A 248 35.37 -13.22 -17.82
C THR A 248 35.58 -13.45 -16.32
N VAL A 249 35.68 -12.36 -15.56
CA VAL A 249 35.68 -12.39 -14.09
C VAL A 249 34.47 -11.62 -13.56
N THR A 250 33.84 -12.13 -12.51
CA THR A 250 32.70 -11.47 -11.85
C THR A 250 33.09 -10.74 -10.57
N ALA A 251 32.38 -9.64 -10.31
CA ALA A 251 32.43 -8.93 -9.04
C ALA A 251 31.01 -8.58 -8.59
N LYS A 252 30.79 -8.47 -7.28
CA LYS A 252 29.53 -8.02 -6.67
C LYS A 252 29.82 -6.98 -5.61
N VAL A 253 28.99 -5.95 -5.56
CA VAL A 253 28.95 -4.97 -4.48
C VAL A 253 27.53 -4.92 -3.93
N VAL A 254 27.41 -4.95 -2.60
CA VAL A 254 26.13 -5.01 -1.88
C VAL A 254 26.12 -3.93 -0.82
N MET A 255 25.07 -3.09 -0.82
CA MET A 255 24.87 -2.07 0.19
C MET A 255 23.50 -2.22 0.86
N GLY A 256 23.48 -2.39 2.18
CA GLY A 256 22.26 -2.40 2.98
C GLY A 256 21.96 -1.02 3.55
N PHE A 257 20.72 -0.55 3.38
CA PHE A 257 20.16 0.59 4.11
C PHE A 257 19.26 0.05 5.22
N ILE A 258 19.87 -0.30 6.36
CA ILE A 258 19.23 -1.07 7.42
C ILE A 258 18.50 -0.12 8.37
N ALA A 259 17.23 -0.41 8.65
CA ALA A 259 16.40 0.34 9.60
C ALA A 259 15.93 -0.58 10.73
N ASN A 260 15.94 -0.11 11.97
CA ASN A 260 15.56 -0.91 13.15
C ASN A 260 14.09 -1.35 13.10
N GLU A 261 13.24 -0.49 12.56
CA GLU A 261 11.82 -0.75 12.31
C GLU A 261 11.56 -1.77 11.18
N LEU A 262 12.58 -2.07 10.36
CA LEU A 262 12.53 -3.09 9.31
C LEU A 262 13.63 -4.13 9.51
N PRO A 263 13.54 -5.04 10.51
CA PRO A 263 14.58 -6.03 10.79
C PRO A 263 14.95 -6.93 9.61
N ALA A 264 14.00 -7.13 8.67
CA ALA A 264 14.23 -7.86 7.43
C ALA A 264 15.32 -7.22 6.55
N SER A 265 15.57 -5.91 6.65
CA SER A 265 16.65 -5.23 5.91
C SER A 265 18.05 -5.72 6.30
N ALA A 266 18.28 -6.01 7.59
CA ALA A 266 19.55 -6.58 8.08
C ALA A 266 19.73 -8.04 7.62
N THR A 267 18.66 -8.82 7.71
CA THR A 267 18.67 -10.24 7.30
C THR A 267 18.87 -10.36 5.80
N GLU A 268 18.17 -9.54 5.01
CA GLU A 268 18.31 -9.51 3.56
C GLU A 268 19.70 -9.02 3.14
N TYR A 269 20.26 -7.99 3.79
CA TYR A 269 21.64 -7.56 3.54
C TYR A 269 22.62 -8.72 3.70
N THR A 270 22.53 -9.43 4.83
CA THR A 270 23.42 -10.56 5.15
C THR A 270 23.31 -11.67 4.11
N ALA A 271 22.08 -12.01 3.68
CA ALA A 271 21.85 -13.02 2.66
C ALA A 271 22.47 -12.62 1.31
N TYR A 272 22.19 -11.39 0.84
CA TYR A 272 22.69 -10.92 -0.46
C TYR A 272 24.20 -10.68 -0.46
N ALA A 273 24.80 -10.31 0.68
CA ALA A 273 26.25 -10.27 0.83
C ALA A 273 26.89 -11.66 0.58
N GLY A 274 26.27 -12.73 1.10
CA GLY A 274 26.77 -14.10 0.97
C GLY A 274 26.44 -14.81 -0.37
N TYR A 275 25.47 -14.32 -1.14
CA TYR A 275 25.06 -14.96 -2.40
C TYR A 275 26.05 -14.74 -3.55
N SER A 276 26.22 -15.72 -4.44
CA SER A 276 26.87 -15.47 -5.74
C SER A 276 26.09 -14.44 -6.59
N ASN A 277 26.71 -13.84 -7.61
CA ASN A 277 26.02 -12.92 -8.54
C ASN A 277 24.74 -13.54 -9.13
N ALA A 278 24.81 -14.80 -9.56
CA ALA A 278 23.69 -15.51 -10.18
C ALA A 278 22.58 -15.78 -9.16
N THR A 279 22.93 -16.22 -7.95
CA THR A 279 21.98 -16.47 -6.86
C THR A 279 21.29 -15.18 -6.42
N ALA A 280 22.04 -14.10 -6.23
CA ALA A 280 21.51 -12.79 -5.86
C ALA A 280 20.51 -12.29 -6.91
N PHE A 281 20.90 -12.30 -8.19
CA PHE A 281 20.00 -11.86 -9.26
C PHE A 281 18.74 -12.71 -9.35
N ALA A 282 18.87 -14.04 -9.40
CA ALA A 282 17.73 -14.94 -9.52
C ALA A 282 16.77 -14.85 -8.34
N THR A 283 17.30 -14.74 -7.11
CA THR A 283 16.49 -14.56 -5.89
C THR A 283 15.68 -13.27 -5.97
N HIS A 284 16.32 -12.17 -6.33
CA HIS A 284 15.66 -10.87 -6.44
C HIS A 284 14.55 -10.85 -7.49
N VAL A 285 14.86 -11.23 -8.74
CA VAL A 285 13.85 -11.13 -9.82
C VAL A 285 12.66 -12.06 -9.58
N ARG A 286 12.88 -13.22 -8.94
CA ARG A 286 11.80 -14.13 -8.52
C ARG A 286 10.94 -13.51 -7.42
N ALA A 287 11.54 -12.90 -6.40
CA ALA A 287 10.80 -12.26 -5.32
C ALA A 287 10.02 -11.03 -5.83
N TYR A 288 10.65 -10.19 -6.64
CA TYR A 288 10.02 -9.01 -7.21
C TYR A 288 8.82 -9.34 -8.10
N ASN A 289 8.91 -10.40 -8.92
CA ASN A 289 7.83 -10.83 -9.80
C ASN A 289 6.76 -11.68 -9.10
N LEU A 290 7.10 -12.38 -8.01
CA LEU A 290 6.12 -13.07 -7.17
C LEU A 290 5.11 -12.09 -6.57
N TRP A 291 5.56 -10.87 -6.26
CA TRP A 291 4.66 -9.82 -5.79
C TRP A 291 3.52 -9.54 -6.78
N TRP A 292 3.79 -9.52 -8.09
CA TRP A 292 2.75 -9.31 -9.11
C TRP A 292 1.74 -10.47 -9.09
N ALA A 293 2.22 -11.70 -9.00
CA ALA A 293 1.39 -12.90 -8.90
C ALA A 293 0.49 -12.93 -7.66
N GLN A 294 0.98 -12.40 -6.54
CA GLN A 294 0.26 -12.40 -5.28
C GLN A 294 -0.72 -11.23 -5.14
N ASN A 295 -0.45 -10.09 -5.78
CA ASN A 295 -1.17 -8.84 -5.52
C ASN A 295 -1.97 -8.29 -6.69
N VAL A 296 -1.57 -8.51 -7.94
CA VAL A 296 -2.22 -7.87 -9.10
C VAL A 296 -3.27 -8.79 -9.72
N PRO A 297 -4.50 -8.32 -10.00
CA PRO A 297 -5.44 -9.05 -10.83
C PRO A 297 -4.95 -9.12 -12.28
N TYR A 298 -5.12 -10.26 -12.94
CA TYR A 298 -4.84 -10.36 -14.37
C TYR A 298 -5.98 -9.69 -15.15
N ILE A 299 -5.63 -8.75 -16.02
CA ILE A 299 -6.60 -8.07 -16.89
C ILE A 299 -6.20 -8.28 -18.34
N ASP A 300 -7.17 -8.72 -19.14
CA ASP A 300 -7.06 -8.86 -20.59
C ASP A 300 -8.20 -8.09 -21.26
N VAL A 301 -7.85 -7.36 -22.31
CA VAL A 301 -8.75 -6.46 -23.05
C VAL A 301 -8.35 -6.46 -24.54
N PRO A 302 -9.24 -6.11 -25.47
CA PRO A 302 -8.98 -6.22 -26.91
C PRO A 302 -7.87 -5.28 -27.42
N GLU A 303 -7.67 -4.14 -26.75
CA GLU A 303 -6.69 -3.13 -27.13
C GLU A 303 -5.36 -3.36 -26.39
N ALA A 304 -4.34 -3.84 -27.11
CA ALA A 304 -3.03 -4.19 -26.55
C ALA A 304 -2.33 -3.00 -25.86
N ALA A 305 -2.51 -1.78 -26.37
CA ALA A 305 -1.92 -0.59 -25.76
C ALA A 305 -2.54 -0.28 -24.39
N ILE A 306 -3.86 -0.48 -24.25
CA ILE A 306 -4.57 -0.33 -22.97
C ILE A 306 -4.20 -1.47 -22.03
N LYS A 307 -4.11 -2.72 -22.53
CA LYS A 307 -3.62 -3.86 -21.74
C LYS A 307 -2.26 -3.54 -21.11
N LYS A 308 -1.28 -3.10 -21.90
CA LYS A 308 0.03 -2.69 -21.37
C LYS A 308 -0.07 -1.52 -20.39
N ASN A 309 -0.92 -0.53 -20.65
CA ASN A 309 -1.07 0.63 -19.77
C ASN A 309 -1.61 0.23 -18.40
N ILE A 310 -2.54 -0.73 -18.32
CA ILE A 310 -3.05 -1.26 -17.05
C ILE A 310 -1.91 -1.79 -16.16
N TYR A 311 -0.99 -2.59 -16.73
CA TYR A 311 0.16 -3.12 -15.99
C TYR A 311 1.22 -2.04 -15.69
N TYR A 312 1.40 -1.06 -16.57
CA TYR A 312 2.22 0.11 -16.29
C TYR A 312 1.67 0.90 -15.09
N ARG A 313 0.35 1.06 -15.00
CA ARG A 313 -0.31 1.72 -13.86
C ARG A 313 -0.23 0.91 -12.58
N TRP A 314 -0.32 -0.42 -12.63
CA TRP A 314 -0.02 -1.25 -11.45
C TRP A 314 1.42 -1.08 -10.99
N TRP A 315 2.35 -0.95 -11.93
CA TRP A 315 3.72 -0.60 -11.61
C TRP A 315 3.84 0.80 -11.00
N LEU A 316 3.15 1.82 -11.55
CA LEU A 316 3.13 3.16 -10.97
C LEU A 316 2.63 3.15 -9.52
N MET A 317 1.54 2.43 -9.24
CA MET A 317 0.98 2.30 -7.90
C MET A 317 1.94 1.62 -6.92
N ARG A 318 2.67 0.59 -7.36
CA ARG A 318 3.72 -0.06 -6.54
C ARG A 318 4.95 0.84 -6.38
N PHE A 319 5.37 1.51 -7.45
CA PHE A 319 6.58 2.33 -7.49
C PHE A 319 6.44 3.59 -6.65
N ASN A 320 5.23 4.15 -6.59
CA ASN A 320 4.86 5.30 -5.79
C ASN A 320 4.22 4.90 -4.44
N ASN A 321 4.47 3.69 -3.94
CA ASN A 321 4.07 3.29 -2.59
C ASN A 321 5.28 3.32 -1.66
N LEU A 322 5.11 3.93 -0.49
CA LEU A 322 6.07 3.96 0.59
C LEU A 322 5.61 3.01 1.70
N ASP A 323 6.42 2.00 1.97
CA ASP A 323 6.18 1.07 3.07
C ASP A 323 7.42 0.99 3.97
N ALA A 324 7.74 2.11 4.63
CA ALA A 324 8.97 2.27 5.43
C ALA A 324 8.82 1.87 6.90
N ASP A 325 7.58 1.73 7.39
CA ASP A 325 7.25 1.40 8.79
C ASP A 325 7.92 2.33 9.83
N ILE A 326 8.02 3.62 9.50
CA ILE A 326 8.70 4.59 10.36
C ILE A 326 7.94 4.71 11.69
N PRO A 327 8.55 4.45 12.86
CA PRO A 327 7.85 4.51 14.14
C PRO A 327 7.39 5.92 14.46
N GLY A 328 6.15 6.05 14.91
CA GLY A 328 5.51 7.33 15.20
C GLY A 328 4.21 7.45 14.42
N GLN A 329 3.76 8.68 14.18
CA GLN A 329 2.53 8.94 13.45
C GLN A 329 2.76 9.11 11.94
N THR A 330 3.99 9.43 11.54
CA THR A 330 4.41 9.71 10.16
C THR A 330 4.92 8.43 9.48
N PHE A 331 4.37 8.07 8.32
CA PHE A 331 4.80 6.93 7.46
C PHE A 331 4.97 5.56 8.16
N GLN A 332 4.21 5.29 9.21
CA GLN A 332 4.15 3.98 9.88
C GLN A 332 3.32 2.93 9.13
N PHE A 333 2.55 3.35 8.12
CA PHE A 333 1.69 2.50 7.30
C PHE A 333 2.16 2.51 5.84
N PRO A 334 1.94 1.42 5.08
CA PRO A 334 2.07 1.47 3.62
C PRO A 334 1.18 2.59 3.08
N THR A 335 1.77 3.58 2.42
CA THR A 335 1.05 4.78 1.96
C THR A 335 1.49 5.12 0.55
N SER A 336 0.54 5.36 -0.37
CA SER A 336 0.84 5.93 -1.67
C SER A 336 1.36 7.38 -1.54
N THR A 337 2.40 7.74 -2.29
CA THR A 337 2.92 9.10 -2.36
C THR A 337 2.77 9.65 -3.77
N GLU A 338 2.42 10.91 -3.88
CA GLU A 338 2.24 11.58 -5.15
C GLU A 338 3.61 11.93 -5.75
N GLY A 339 4.11 11.03 -6.60
CA GLY A 339 5.31 11.22 -7.39
C GLY A 339 6.57 11.11 -6.56
N VAL A 340 7.06 9.88 -6.34
CA VAL A 340 8.32 9.63 -5.61
C VAL A 340 9.52 10.32 -6.24
N LEU A 341 9.48 10.59 -7.56
CA LEU A 341 10.50 11.31 -8.31
C LEU A 341 10.27 12.84 -8.34
N GLY A 342 9.19 13.33 -7.74
CA GLY A 342 8.77 14.72 -7.68
C GLY A 342 8.71 15.24 -6.24
N TYR A 343 7.56 15.72 -5.81
CA TYR A 343 7.36 16.26 -4.46
C TYR A 343 7.28 15.17 -3.39
N ASN A 344 6.76 13.99 -3.73
CA ASN A 344 6.86 12.78 -2.91
C ASN A 344 6.26 12.91 -1.50
N ASN A 345 5.00 13.35 -1.44
CA ASN A 345 4.22 13.39 -0.20
C ASN A 345 2.91 12.60 -0.35
N ALA A 346 2.31 12.17 0.75
CA ALA A 346 0.99 11.57 0.79
C ALA A 346 -0.07 12.68 0.90
N ILE A 347 -0.49 13.19 -0.27
CA ILE A 347 -1.41 14.32 -0.41
C ILE A 347 -2.87 13.86 -0.29
N ALA A 348 -3.63 14.45 0.64
CA ALA A 348 -5.00 14.04 0.96
C ALA A 348 -5.97 14.14 -0.24
N LEU A 349 -5.73 15.09 -1.15
CA LEU A 349 -6.47 15.24 -2.41
C LEU A 349 -6.45 13.95 -3.26
N THR A 350 -5.27 13.35 -3.42
CA THR A 350 -5.03 12.27 -4.38
C THR A 350 -5.01 10.88 -3.76
N GLN A 351 -4.84 10.77 -2.43
CA GLN A 351 -5.08 9.52 -1.69
C GLN A 351 -6.34 8.76 -2.15
N PRO A 352 -7.54 9.37 -2.25
CA PRO A 352 -8.71 8.61 -2.65
C PRO A 352 -8.66 8.15 -4.10
N MET A 353 -7.99 8.89 -4.99
CA MET A 353 -7.72 8.46 -6.35
C MET A 353 -6.84 7.21 -6.34
N HIS A 354 -5.75 7.23 -5.57
CA HIS A 354 -4.86 6.08 -5.47
C HIS A 354 -5.58 4.87 -4.90
N ILE A 355 -6.36 5.05 -3.81
CA ILE A 355 -7.21 4.00 -3.22
C ILE A 355 -8.16 3.41 -4.27
N ASP A 356 -8.66 4.21 -5.22
CA ASP A 356 -9.54 3.69 -6.26
C ASP A 356 -8.88 2.60 -7.13
N ASP A 357 -7.58 2.69 -7.41
CA ASP A 357 -6.83 1.59 -8.05
C ASP A 357 -6.35 0.57 -7.00
N LEU A 358 -5.75 1.01 -5.88
CA LEU A 358 -5.09 0.18 -4.87
C LEU A 358 -6.03 -0.79 -4.15
N LYS A 359 -7.33 -0.48 -4.04
CA LYS A 359 -8.34 -1.38 -3.46
C LYS A 359 -8.55 -2.70 -4.23
N TYR A 360 -7.96 -2.80 -5.42
CA TYR A 360 -7.97 -4.03 -6.22
C TYR A 360 -6.67 -4.82 -6.13
N LEU A 361 -5.64 -4.30 -5.45
CA LEU A 361 -4.52 -5.14 -5.02
C LEU A 361 -5.03 -6.13 -3.99
N ARG A 362 -4.64 -7.40 -4.14
CA ARG A 362 -5.24 -8.51 -3.37
C ARG A 362 -4.99 -8.41 -1.86
N ASN A 363 -3.89 -7.80 -1.44
CA ASN A 363 -3.59 -7.56 -0.04
C ASN A 363 -4.16 -6.18 0.41
N PRO A 364 -5.04 -6.13 1.42
CA PRO A 364 -5.70 -4.89 1.84
C PRO A 364 -4.74 -3.83 2.39
N ILE A 365 -3.50 -4.18 2.78
CA ILE A 365 -2.56 -3.19 3.32
C ILE A 365 -2.31 -2.01 2.37
N TYR A 366 -2.42 -2.24 1.06
CA TYR A 366 -2.17 -1.23 0.05
C TYR A 366 -3.28 -0.19 -0.10
N SER A 367 -4.51 -0.50 0.33
CA SER A 367 -5.61 0.46 0.36
C SER A 367 -5.94 0.91 1.78
N TYR A 368 -5.82 0.01 2.76
CA TYR A 368 -6.05 0.32 4.17
C TYR A 368 -4.98 1.25 4.71
N GLY A 369 -3.72 1.04 4.35
CA GLY A 369 -2.62 1.87 4.81
C GLY A 369 -2.81 3.36 4.49
N ASP A 370 -3.27 3.69 3.27
CA ASP A 370 -3.55 5.07 2.83
C ASP A 370 -4.55 5.80 3.75
N TRP A 371 -5.74 5.22 3.96
CA TRP A 371 -6.77 5.88 4.79
C TRP A 371 -6.50 5.76 6.29
N LEU A 372 -5.74 4.76 6.75
CA LEU A 372 -5.23 4.70 8.12
C LEU A 372 -4.20 5.81 8.39
N SER A 373 -3.30 6.03 7.43
CA SER A 373 -2.26 7.06 7.48
C SER A 373 -2.89 8.43 7.66
N VAL A 374 -3.76 8.84 6.75
CA VAL A 374 -4.45 10.13 6.82
C VAL A 374 -5.35 10.21 8.07
N GLY A 375 -6.13 9.17 8.38
CA GLY A 375 -7.02 9.17 9.54
C GLY A 375 -6.27 9.37 10.87
N GLN A 376 -5.09 8.79 11.02
CA GLN A 376 -4.27 8.89 12.23
C GLN A 376 -3.53 10.23 12.35
N THR A 377 -3.21 10.89 11.24
CA THR A 377 -2.48 12.18 11.24
C THR A 377 -3.38 13.42 11.20
N SER A 378 -4.69 13.24 11.00
CA SER A 378 -5.65 14.35 10.78
C SER A 378 -6.34 14.89 12.03
N LYS A 379 -5.80 14.63 13.23
CA LYS A 379 -6.23 15.29 14.50
C LYS A 379 -7.72 15.11 14.85
N GLY A 380 -8.32 14.03 14.36
CA GLY A 380 -9.74 13.71 14.57
C GLY A 380 -10.71 14.67 13.86
N ALA A 381 -10.20 15.45 12.90
CA ALA A 381 -10.93 16.48 12.17
C ALA A 381 -10.72 16.31 10.65
N ARG A 382 -10.80 17.41 9.88
CA ARG A 382 -10.57 17.47 8.44
C ARG A 382 -9.31 16.71 8.04
N PHE A 383 -9.38 15.90 6.98
CA PHE A 383 -8.23 15.19 6.47
C PHE A 383 -7.13 16.14 5.99
N LEU A 384 -5.89 15.82 6.36
CA LEU A 384 -4.70 16.62 6.08
C LEU A 384 -3.64 15.73 5.41
N ASP A 385 -2.76 16.35 4.63
CA ASP A 385 -1.58 15.67 4.10
C ASP A 385 -0.73 15.07 5.22
N ASN A 386 0.03 14.03 4.90
CA ASN A 386 0.94 13.44 5.88
C ASN A 386 2.04 14.46 6.25
N PRO A 387 2.30 14.69 7.55
CA PRO A 387 3.23 15.72 7.99
C PRO A 387 4.71 15.38 7.76
N GLY A 388 5.03 14.23 7.16
CA GLY A 388 6.42 13.79 6.94
C GLY A 388 7.22 14.63 5.96
N ASP A 389 6.57 15.45 5.14
CA ASP A 389 7.19 16.39 4.22
C ASP A 389 6.56 17.79 4.38
N PRO A 390 6.79 18.47 5.52
CA PRO A 390 6.12 19.73 5.84
C PRO A 390 6.46 20.87 4.88
N GLU A 391 7.53 20.71 4.09
CA GLU A 391 7.91 21.65 3.03
C GLU A 391 6.97 21.60 1.83
N ASN A 392 6.33 20.45 1.56
CA ASN A 392 5.51 20.21 0.38
C ASN A 392 4.07 19.89 0.80
N TRP A 393 3.25 20.94 0.85
CA TRP A 393 1.79 20.87 1.03
C TRP A 393 1.37 20.13 2.29
N SER A 394 1.03 20.92 3.32
CA SER A 394 0.51 20.46 4.60
C SER A 394 -0.86 21.09 4.85
N ASN A 395 -1.83 20.78 3.99
CA ASN A 395 -3.14 21.41 3.99
C ASN A 395 -4.28 20.36 3.95
N SER A 396 -5.52 20.85 4.05
CA SER A 396 -6.73 20.09 3.79
C SER A 396 -7.31 20.54 2.46
N TYR A 397 -7.46 19.60 1.53
CA TYR A 397 -7.98 19.82 0.19
C TYR A 397 -9.39 19.23 0.04
N THR A 398 -10.02 19.49 -1.10
CA THR A 398 -11.13 18.64 -1.55
C THR A 398 -10.66 17.19 -1.66
N GLN A 399 -11.41 16.26 -1.11
CA GLN A 399 -11.08 14.84 -1.11
C GLN A 399 -12.32 14.00 -0.86
N TYR A 400 -12.27 12.71 -1.22
CA TYR A 400 -13.32 11.72 -1.02
C TYR A 400 -12.75 10.42 -0.40
N ILE A 401 -11.79 10.55 0.52
CA ILE A 401 -11.11 9.44 1.21
C ILE A 401 -12.12 8.56 1.92
N ALA A 402 -13.12 9.13 2.60
CA ALA A 402 -14.13 8.35 3.30
C ALA A 402 -14.90 7.40 2.36
N GLU A 403 -15.27 7.87 1.16
CA GLU A 403 -15.95 7.06 0.15
C GLU A 403 -15.03 5.94 -0.39
N ALA A 404 -13.79 6.29 -0.76
CA ALA A 404 -12.82 5.34 -1.30
C ALA A 404 -12.41 4.28 -0.27
N ALA A 405 -12.18 4.69 0.99
CA ALA A 405 -11.92 3.80 2.12
C ALA A 405 -13.07 2.82 2.33
N TRP A 406 -14.32 3.30 2.30
CA TRP A 406 -15.48 2.42 2.46
C TRP A 406 -15.61 1.42 1.32
N LYS A 407 -15.37 1.83 0.08
CA LYS A 407 -15.32 0.92 -1.08
C LYS A 407 -14.21 -0.13 -0.93
N SER A 408 -13.04 0.23 -0.39
CA SER A 408 -11.99 -0.75 -0.09
C SER A 408 -12.43 -1.77 0.95
N TYR A 409 -13.17 -1.35 1.98
CA TYR A 409 -13.74 -2.24 2.99
C TYR A 409 -14.84 -3.13 2.42
N GLN A 410 -15.67 -2.64 1.48
CA GLN A 410 -16.66 -3.46 0.80
C GLN A 410 -16.05 -4.63 -0.01
N LEU A 411 -14.81 -4.48 -0.48
CA LEU A 411 -14.06 -5.51 -1.21
C LEU A 411 -13.29 -6.45 -0.28
N HIS A 412 -12.49 -5.91 0.62
CA HIS A 412 -11.62 -6.70 1.48
C HIS A 412 -12.29 -7.16 2.77
N GLY A 413 -13.19 -6.35 3.32
CA GLY A 413 -13.86 -6.59 4.59
C GLY A 413 -12.92 -6.65 5.78
N GLY A 414 -13.47 -7.06 6.91
CA GLY A 414 -12.73 -7.44 8.09
C GLY A 414 -13.57 -7.27 9.35
N GLN A 415 -12.91 -7.42 10.50
CA GLN A 415 -13.56 -7.36 11.80
C GLN A 415 -14.24 -5.98 12.02
N PRO A 416 -15.37 -5.91 12.76
CA PRO A 416 -16.12 -4.66 12.97
C PRO A 416 -15.31 -3.46 13.49
N ALA A 417 -14.25 -3.71 14.29
CA ALA A 417 -13.38 -2.67 14.79
C ALA A 417 -12.65 -1.88 13.68
N ILE A 418 -12.43 -2.48 12.51
CA ILE A 418 -11.87 -1.80 11.33
C ILE A 418 -12.87 -0.77 10.80
N ALA A 419 -14.13 -1.18 10.63
CA ALA A 419 -15.21 -0.29 10.22
C ALA A 419 -15.46 0.82 11.26
N ALA A 420 -15.26 0.55 12.55
CA ALA A 420 -15.37 1.56 13.59
C ALA A 420 -14.32 2.68 13.46
N ASN A 421 -13.06 2.33 13.15
CA ASN A 421 -12.02 3.32 12.87
C ASN A 421 -12.39 4.17 11.63
N LEU A 422 -12.79 3.52 10.54
CA LEU A 422 -13.21 4.20 9.32
C LEU A 422 -14.37 5.16 9.58
N ALA A 423 -15.40 4.71 10.30
CA ALA A 423 -16.56 5.53 10.67
C ALA A 423 -16.15 6.76 11.48
N LYS A 424 -15.26 6.58 12.45
CA LYS A 424 -14.75 7.68 13.30
C LYS A 424 -13.95 8.70 12.48
N TYR A 425 -13.07 8.25 11.60
CA TYR A 425 -12.28 9.14 10.74
C TYR A 425 -13.17 9.90 9.76
N ALA A 426 -14.09 9.23 9.09
CA ALA A 426 -15.02 9.85 8.16
C ALA A 426 -15.97 10.84 8.85
N GLU A 427 -16.48 10.54 10.05
CA GLU A 427 -17.25 11.49 10.86
C GLU A 427 -16.42 12.73 11.20
N GLY A 428 -15.20 12.53 11.68
CA GLY A 428 -14.27 13.61 12.05
C GLY A 428 -13.96 14.51 10.87
N ASP A 429 -13.69 13.94 9.70
CA ASP A 429 -13.41 14.69 8.48
C ASP A 429 -14.63 15.52 8.04
N VAL A 430 -15.78 14.89 7.82
CA VAL A 430 -16.97 15.61 7.32
C VAL A 430 -17.35 16.77 8.23
N LYS A 431 -17.38 16.52 9.55
CA LYS A 431 -17.71 17.57 10.52
C LYS A 431 -16.61 18.62 10.62
N GLY A 432 -15.35 18.22 10.57
CA GLY A 432 -14.20 19.13 10.62
C GLY A 432 -14.12 20.03 9.40
N GLN A 433 -14.40 19.51 8.20
CA GLN A 433 -14.47 20.26 6.95
C GLN A 433 -15.57 21.32 7.02
N LEU A 434 -16.79 20.94 7.43
CA LEU A 434 -17.89 21.89 7.60
C LEU A 434 -17.58 22.93 8.68
N ALA A 435 -17.07 22.51 9.84
CA ALA A 435 -16.71 23.45 10.90
C ALA A 435 -15.65 24.48 10.48
N PHE A 436 -14.76 24.12 9.53
CA PHE A 436 -13.70 25.00 9.06
C PHE A 436 -14.14 25.86 7.85
N TYR A 437 -14.83 25.27 6.87
CA TYR A 437 -15.13 25.89 5.58
C TYR A 437 -16.60 26.33 5.39
N ASP A 438 -17.59 25.78 6.11
CA ASP A 438 -19.01 26.19 6.03
C ASP A 438 -19.27 27.35 7.01
N THR A 439 -18.77 28.52 6.65
CA THR A 439 -18.79 29.71 7.49
C THR A 439 -20.13 30.44 7.45
N ASN A 440 -20.98 30.16 6.47
CA ASN A 440 -22.34 30.68 6.40
C ASN A 440 -23.40 29.71 6.97
N ASN A 441 -22.98 28.50 7.39
CA ASN A 441 -23.81 27.44 7.97
C ASN A 441 -24.93 26.92 7.06
N ASN A 442 -24.81 27.02 5.74
CA ASN A 442 -25.82 26.51 4.81
C ASN A 442 -25.66 25.01 4.51
N GLY A 443 -24.57 24.37 4.98
CA GLY A 443 -24.26 22.96 4.77
C GLY A 443 -23.30 22.70 3.61
N LEU A 444 -22.70 23.73 3.01
CA LEU A 444 -21.73 23.64 1.92
C LEU A 444 -20.38 24.22 2.36
N ILE A 445 -19.30 23.60 1.92
CA ILE A 445 -17.97 24.15 2.12
C ILE A 445 -17.76 25.36 1.20
N GLU A 446 -17.03 26.35 1.69
CA GLU A 446 -16.70 27.56 0.94
C GLU A 446 -15.18 27.67 0.75
N TYR A 447 -14.75 27.87 -0.50
CA TYR A 447 -13.32 28.08 -0.84
C TYR A 447 -13.11 29.45 -1.47
N ASP A 448 -11.95 30.05 -1.20
CA ASP A 448 -11.46 31.31 -1.77
C ASP A 448 -10.18 31.13 -2.61
N TRP A 449 -9.64 29.91 -2.65
CA TRP A 449 -8.41 29.57 -3.36
C TRP A 449 -8.58 28.33 -4.23
N GLY A 450 -8.24 28.48 -5.52
CA GLY A 450 -8.32 27.41 -6.51
C GLY A 450 -7.53 26.14 -6.16
N ALA A 451 -6.40 26.24 -5.44
CA ALA A 451 -5.63 25.04 -5.09
C ALA A 451 -6.33 24.12 -4.09
N LEU A 452 -7.31 24.63 -3.31
CA LEU A 452 -8.13 23.78 -2.44
C LEU A 452 -8.98 22.78 -3.22
N THR A 453 -9.18 23.02 -4.53
CA THR A 453 -9.93 22.13 -5.42
C THR A 453 -9.07 21.02 -6.02
N GLY A 454 -7.75 21.06 -5.84
CA GLY A 454 -6.82 20.15 -6.51
C GLY A 454 -6.69 20.34 -8.01
N ASN A 455 -7.21 21.45 -8.53
CA ASN A 455 -7.15 21.84 -9.93
C ASN A 455 -6.60 23.27 -10.03
N ASP A 456 -5.50 23.51 -9.32
CA ASP A 456 -4.95 24.79 -8.91
C ASP A 456 -4.86 25.81 -10.05
N ALA A 457 -4.50 25.33 -11.24
CA ALA A 457 -4.27 26.14 -12.42
C ALA A 457 -5.41 26.10 -13.46
N ASP A 458 -6.50 25.38 -13.18
CA ASP A 458 -7.61 25.15 -14.11
C ASP A 458 -9.02 25.23 -13.49
N ALA A 459 -9.15 25.61 -12.21
CA ALA A 459 -10.43 25.97 -11.59
C ALA A 459 -10.88 27.37 -12.02
N VAL A 460 -11.36 27.49 -13.28
CA VAL A 460 -11.63 28.78 -13.94
C VAL A 460 -12.63 29.67 -13.18
N SER A 461 -13.55 29.10 -12.40
CA SER A 461 -14.48 29.89 -11.57
C SER A 461 -13.79 30.90 -10.65
N PHE A 462 -12.61 30.61 -10.11
CA PHE A 462 -11.86 31.55 -9.25
C PHE A 462 -11.30 32.77 -10.00
N HIS A 463 -11.28 32.74 -11.34
CA HIS A 463 -10.81 33.86 -12.14
C HIS A 463 -11.92 34.88 -12.45
N TYR A 464 -13.19 34.56 -12.16
CA TYR A 464 -14.32 35.44 -12.46
C TYR A 464 -14.35 36.66 -11.55
N ARG A 465 -14.19 36.41 -10.25
CA ARG A 465 -14.24 37.41 -9.19
C ARG A 465 -13.56 36.82 -7.94
N ALA A 466 -12.84 37.67 -7.21
CA ALA A 466 -12.24 37.29 -5.94
C ALA A 466 -13.29 37.10 -4.83
N GLY A 467 -13.01 36.18 -3.91
CA GLY A 467 -13.82 35.94 -2.72
C GLY A 467 -14.18 34.47 -2.55
N ARG A 468 -14.67 34.14 -1.36
CA ARG A 468 -15.11 32.81 -1.03
C ARG A 468 -16.45 32.50 -1.69
N MET A 469 -16.66 31.26 -2.12
CA MET A 469 -17.92 30.80 -2.73
C MET A 469 -18.30 29.40 -2.23
N ASP A 470 -19.59 29.15 -2.03
CA ASP A 470 -20.14 27.83 -1.82
C ASP A 470 -19.76 26.93 -3.00
N ARG A 471 -19.20 25.76 -2.69
CA ARG A 471 -18.55 24.87 -3.66
C ARG A 471 -19.37 23.61 -3.91
N ALA A 472 -19.39 23.17 -5.18
CA ALA A 472 -20.02 21.91 -5.58
C ALA A 472 -19.23 20.69 -5.08
N GLU A 473 -17.95 20.90 -4.74
CA GLU A 473 -17.07 19.97 -4.04
C GLU A 473 -17.64 19.49 -2.69
N SER A 474 -18.62 20.20 -2.10
CA SER A 474 -19.44 19.73 -0.98
C SER A 474 -20.07 18.34 -1.20
N ALA A 475 -20.16 17.90 -2.46
CA ALA A 475 -20.49 16.54 -2.86
C ALA A 475 -19.66 15.47 -2.14
N TYR A 476 -18.39 15.74 -1.83
CA TYR A 476 -17.56 14.77 -1.13
C TYR A 476 -17.83 14.72 0.38
N GLN A 477 -18.27 15.82 1.00
CA GLN A 477 -18.82 15.77 2.36
C GLN A 477 -20.14 14.99 2.39
N TYR A 478 -20.97 15.09 1.35
CA TYR A 478 -22.16 14.26 1.19
C TYR A 478 -21.80 12.76 1.13
N SER A 479 -20.88 12.36 0.24
CA SER A 479 -20.52 10.94 0.11
C SER A 479 -19.73 10.42 1.32
N GLY A 480 -18.90 11.26 1.95
CA GLY A 480 -18.22 10.95 3.20
C GLY A 480 -19.18 10.73 4.36
N ALA A 481 -20.25 11.53 4.46
CA ALA A 481 -21.29 11.34 5.47
C ALA A 481 -22.05 10.02 5.26
N LEU A 482 -22.33 9.65 4.01
CA LEU A 482 -22.92 8.35 3.69
C LEU A 482 -21.98 7.18 3.99
N ALA A 483 -20.68 7.31 3.69
CA ALA A 483 -19.69 6.30 4.02
C ALA A 483 -19.59 6.08 5.54
N ALA A 484 -19.54 7.18 6.31
CA ALA A 484 -19.58 7.11 7.78
C ALA A 484 -20.85 6.43 8.28
N ALA A 485 -22.02 6.77 7.72
CA ALA A 485 -23.28 6.14 8.09
C ALA A 485 -23.28 4.62 7.84
N GLN A 486 -22.82 4.19 6.66
CA GLN A 486 -22.75 2.78 6.31
C GLN A 486 -21.75 2.00 7.17
N ALA A 487 -20.61 2.62 7.49
CA ALA A 487 -19.63 2.05 8.41
C ALA A 487 -20.20 1.92 9.84
N TYR A 488 -20.98 2.90 10.30
CA TYR A 488 -21.69 2.80 11.57
C TYR A 488 -22.79 1.72 11.58
N ASP A 489 -23.54 1.55 10.48
CA ASP A 489 -24.50 0.44 10.36
C ASP A 489 -23.78 -0.92 10.47
N ALA A 490 -22.62 -1.06 9.83
CA ALA A 490 -21.86 -2.32 9.79
C ALA A 490 -21.38 -2.79 11.18
N ILE A 491 -21.29 -1.87 12.15
CA ILE A 491 -20.97 -2.15 13.56
C ILE A 491 -22.20 -2.07 14.49
N GLY A 492 -23.40 -1.89 13.94
CA GLY A 492 -24.66 -1.83 14.70
C GLY A 492 -24.92 -0.50 15.42
N ASN A 493 -24.17 0.57 15.14
CA ASN A 493 -24.39 1.89 15.75
C ASN A 493 -25.43 2.70 14.95
N THR A 494 -26.69 2.30 15.08
CA THR A 494 -27.81 2.88 14.33
C THR A 494 -28.04 4.36 14.63
N ALA A 495 -27.76 4.82 15.85
CA ALA A 495 -27.90 6.23 16.24
C ALA A 495 -26.90 7.11 15.48
N LYS A 496 -25.63 6.73 15.46
CA LYS A 496 -24.61 7.45 14.67
C LYS A 496 -24.86 7.33 13.17
N ALA A 497 -25.30 6.17 12.70
CA ALA A 497 -25.65 6.01 11.30
C ALA A 497 -26.80 6.94 10.88
N ALA A 498 -27.83 7.11 11.73
CA ALA A 498 -28.92 8.05 11.49
C ALA A 498 -28.42 9.51 11.50
N GLU A 499 -27.59 9.89 12.47
CA GLU A 499 -26.97 11.22 12.56
C GLU A 499 -26.22 11.58 11.26
N MET A 500 -25.36 10.68 10.79
CA MET A 500 -24.57 10.92 9.57
C MET A 500 -25.44 10.94 8.31
N ARG A 501 -26.52 10.14 8.24
CA ARG A 501 -27.50 10.26 7.14
C ARG A 501 -28.24 11.59 7.17
N THR A 502 -28.65 12.08 8.34
CA THR A 502 -29.27 13.41 8.46
C THR A 502 -28.33 14.50 7.98
N LEU A 503 -27.05 14.42 8.32
CA LEU A 503 -26.03 15.34 7.81
C LEU A 503 -25.89 15.24 6.28
N ALA A 504 -25.80 14.03 5.72
CA ALA A 504 -25.79 13.82 4.28
C ALA A 504 -27.02 14.44 3.60
N THR A 505 -28.23 14.24 4.15
CA THR A 505 -29.46 14.85 3.63
C THR A 505 -29.40 16.38 3.66
N ARG A 506 -28.87 16.99 4.74
CA ARG A 506 -28.69 18.46 4.81
C ARG A 506 -27.79 18.95 3.67
N ILE A 507 -26.63 18.33 3.47
CA ILE A 507 -25.67 18.70 2.42
C ILE A 507 -26.28 18.49 1.03
N GLY A 508 -26.92 17.34 0.78
CA GLY A 508 -27.58 17.02 -0.49
C GLY A 508 -28.69 18.02 -0.84
N ASN A 509 -29.50 18.41 0.15
CA ASN A 509 -30.51 19.44 -0.04
C ASN A 509 -29.86 20.79 -0.39
N ALA A 510 -28.79 21.18 0.31
CA ALA A 510 -28.08 22.43 0.06
C ALA A 510 -27.44 22.47 -1.34
N LEU A 511 -26.88 21.36 -1.84
CA LEU A 511 -26.35 21.26 -3.21
C LEU A 511 -27.41 21.65 -4.24
N THR A 512 -28.66 21.22 -4.05
CA THR A 512 -29.76 21.52 -4.98
C THR A 512 -30.47 22.85 -4.73
N SER A 513 -30.56 23.32 -3.48
CA SER A 513 -31.27 24.56 -3.16
C SER A 513 -30.38 25.80 -3.27
N VAL A 514 -29.08 25.67 -3.05
CA VAL A 514 -28.12 26.77 -3.08
C VAL A 514 -27.43 26.87 -4.44
N LEU A 515 -26.92 25.77 -5.01
CA LEU A 515 -26.06 25.82 -6.20
C LEU A 515 -26.81 25.64 -7.53
N TRP A 516 -28.07 25.21 -7.52
CA TRP A 516 -28.86 25.12 -8.75
C TRP A 516 -29.30 26.51 -9.21
N ASN A 517 -28.79 26.96 -10.36
CA ASN A 517 -29.29 28.15 -11.02
C ASN A 517 -30.48 27.78 -11.93
N PRO A 518 -31.74 28.09 -11.55
CA PRO A 518 -32.90 27.70 -12.34
C PRO A 518 -33.01 28.43 -13.68
N SER A 519 -32.47 29.65 -13.78
CA SER A 519 -32.50 30.44 -15.02
C SER A 519 -31.59 29.88 -16.11
N ARG A 520 -30.47 29.27 -15.69
CA ARG A 520 -29.49 28.65 -16.59
C ARG A 520 -29.57 27.13 -16.62
N GLN A 521 -30.36 26.51 -15.74
CA GLN A 521 -30.44 25.07 -15.57
C GLN A 521 -29.06 24.41 -15.44
N LEU A 522 -28.22 24.96 -14.56
CA LEU A 522 -26.85 24.52 -14.30
C LEU A 522 -26.57 24.56 -12.79
N PHE A 523 -25.69 23.68 -12.32
CA PHE A 523 -25.10 23.81 -10.99
C PHE A 523 -23.91 24.76 -11.08
N GLU A 524 -23.98 25.87 -10.36
CA GLU A 524 -22.99 26.94 -10.40
C GLU A 524 -22.53 27.23 -8.96
N HIS A 525 -21.24 27.49 -8.77
CA HIS A 525 -20.72 27.95 -7.48
C HIS A 525 -21.39 29.27 -7.09
N ARG A 526 -21.50 29.57 -5.80
CA ARG A 526 -22.32 30.71 -5.35
C ARG A 526 -21.60 31.58 -4.32
N TYR A 527 -21.58 32.89 -4.56
CA TYR A 527 -21.00 33.83 -3.61
C TYR A 527 -21.96 34.07 -2.43
N PRO A 528 -21.45 34.49 -1.25
CA PRO A 528 -22.27 34.79 -0.08
C PRO A 528 -23.35 35.86 -0.31
N ASP A 529 -23.18 36.74 -1.30
CA ASP A 529 -24.19 37.72 -1.71
C ASP A 529 -25.34 37.12 -2.56
N GLY A 530 -25.30 35.82 -2.81
CA GLY A 530 -26.29 35.06 -3.56
C GLY A 530 -26.05 35.00 -5.07
N THR A 531 -25.00 35.66 -5.57
CA THR A 531 -24.65 35.68 -7.01
C THR A 531 -24.06 34.33 -7.45
N TYR A 532 -24.55 33.79 -8.57
CA TYR A 532 -23.95 32.59 -9.19
C TYR A 532 -22.67 32.95 -9.96
N ASN A 533 -21.66 32.09 -9.86
CA ASN A 533 -20.48 32.15 -10.69
C ASN A 533 -20.77 31.58 -12.09
N PRO A 534 -20.68 32.39 -13.16
CA PRO A 534 -21.07 31.95 -14.50
C PRO A 534 -20.02 31.05 -15.17
N TRP A 535 -18.79 31.02 -14.66
CA TRP A 535 -17.67 30.22 -15.17
C TRP A 535 -17.62 28.87 -14.47
N LYS A 536 -17.45 27.81 -15.25
CA LYS A 536 -17.70 26.43 -14.86
C LYS A 536 -16.46 25.59 -15.10
N GLU A 537 -16.39 24.51 -14.36
CA GLU A 537 -15.42 23.44 -14.51
C GLU A 537 -16.08 22.09 -14.22
N ILE A 538 -15.38 20.98 -14.45
CA ILE A 538 -15.89 19.64 -14.13
C ILE A 538 -16.24 19.48 -12.63
N ASN A 539 -15.68 20.33 -11.76
CA ASN A 539 -16.00 20.39 -10.33
C ASN A 539 -17.48 20.67 -10.05
N ASN A 540 -18.14 21.45 -10.91
CA ASN A 540 -19.59 21.69 -10.84
C ASN A 540 -20.42 20.40 -10.92
N TYR A 541 -19.84 19.31 -11.47
CA TYR A 541 -20.51 18.05 -11.70
C TYR A 541 -20.19 16.97 -10.66
N TYR A 542 -19.38 17.25 -9.64
CA TYR A 542 -19.10 16.31 -8.55
C TYR A 542 -20.37 15.81 -7.84
N PRO A 543 -21.43 16.63 -7.66
CA PRO A 543 -22.70 16.15 -7.13
C PRO A 543 -23.33 15.01 -7.95
N PHE A 544 -23.19 15.02 -9.28
CA PHE A 544 -23.63 13.90 -10.13
C PHE A 544 -22.72 12.68 -9.94
N ALA A 545 -21.41 12.88 -9.89
CA ALA A 545 -20.42 11.81 -9.75
C ALA A 545 -20.62 10.98 -8.47
N VAL A 546 -21.07 11.61 -7.38
CA VAL A 546 -21.36 10.90 -6.11
C VAL A 546 -22.84 10.48 -5.95
N GLY A 547 -23.69 10.78 -6.94
CA GLY A 547 -25.11 10.42 -6.89
C GLY A 547 -25.96 11.29 -5.95
N ALA A 548 -25.52 12.50 -5.61
CA ALA A 548 -26.26 13.41 -4.72
C ALA A 548 -27.47 14.07 -5.39
N ILE A 549 -27.48 14.17 -6.73
CA ILE A 549 -28.51 14.88 -7.47
C ILE A 549 -29.74 13.99 -7.72
N PRO A 550 -30.96 14.46 -7.45
CA PRO A 550 -32.17 13.73 -7.83
C PRO A 550 -32.23 13.51 -9.35
N ASN A 551 -32.56 12.29 -9.79
CA ASN A 551 -32.71 11.97 -11.21
C ASN A 551 -34.03 12.55 -11.76
N THR A 552 -34.02 13.84 -12.12
CA THR A 552 -35.14 14.56 -12.74
C THR A 552 -34.73 15.14 -14.09
N ASP A 553 -35.69 15.32 -15.01
CA ASP A 553 -35.40 15.95 -16.31
C ASP A 553 -34.87 17.39 -16.15
N THR A 554 -35.30 18.10 -15.11
CA THR A 554 -34.81 19.43 -14.77
C THR A 554 -33.31 19.44 -14.48
N TYR A 555 -32.84 18.60 -13.56
CA TYR A 555 -31.42 18.61 -13.18
C TYR A 555 -30.53 18.01 -14.26
N LYS A 556 -31.01 17.01 -15.00
CA LYS A 556 -30.26 16.43 -16.12
C LYS A 556 -29.88 17.46 -17.18
N GLN A 557 -30.63 18.55 -17.34
CA GLN A 557 -30.26 19.65 -18.24
C GLN A 557 -28.83 20.16 -18.01
N ALA A 558 -28.28 20.09 -16.79
CA ALA A 558 -26.91 20.50 -16.53
C ALA A 558 -25.87 19.74 -17.36
N LEU A 559 -26.15 18.48 -17.72
CA LEU A 559 -25.25 17.61 -18.47
C LEU A 559 -25.12 18.00 -19.95
N ARG A 560 -26.01 18.86 -20.47
CA ARG A 560 -26.02 19.28 -21.88
C ARG A 560 -24.72 19.94 -22.37
N LEU A 561 -23.89 20.45 -21.46
CA LEU A 561 -22.60 21.02 -21.84
C LEU A 561 -21.60 19.97 -22.35
N TYR A 562 -21.77 18.69 -22.01
CA TYR A 562 -20.91 17.60 -22.51
C TYR A 562 -21.20 17.21 -23.97
N ASP A 563 -22.29 17.73 -24.55
CA ASP A 563 -22.64 17.57 -25.97
C ASP A 563 -21.72 18.38 -26.90
N SER A 564 -20.96 19.35 -26.35
CA SER A 564 -20.12 20.26 -27.12
C SER A 564 -18.64 20.11 -26.75
N PRO A 565 -17.76 19.72 -27.70
CA PRO A 565 -16.31 19.68 -27.45
C PRO A 565 -15.70 21.08 -27.24
N GLN A 566 -16.40 22.15 -27.61
CA GLN A 566 -16.00 23.53 -27.29
C GLN A 566 -16.20 23.87 -25.81
N GLN A 567 -17.05 23.12 -25.10
CA GLN A 567 -17.30 23.27 -23.67
C GLN A 567 -16.40 22.31 -22.89
N TYR A 568 -16.58 21.00 -23.10
CA TYR A 568 -15.82 19.93 -22.45
C TYR A 568 -15.34 18.92 -23.51
N PRO A 569 -14.09 19.04 -24.00
CA PRO A 569 -13.52 18.08 -24.93
C PRO A 569 -13.11 16.78 -24.21
N VAL A 570 -13.25 15.64 -24.89
CA VAL A 570 -12.69 14.35 -24.43
C VAL A 570 -11.16 14.37 -24.35
N PHE A 571 -10.50 15.07 -25.27
CA PHE A 571 -9.06 15.27 -25.25
C PHE A 571 -8.68 16.62 -25.87
N PRO A 572 -7.78 17.39 -25.24
CA PRO A 572 -7.20 17.13 -23.92
C PRO A 572 -8.28 17.25 -22.82
N PHE A 573 -8.24 16.36 -21.84
CA PHE A 573 -9.31 16.20 -20.84
C PHE A 573 -9.20 17.26 -19.74
N TYR A 574 -9.47 18.52 -20.07
CA TYR A 574 -9.37 19.66 -19.13
C TYR A 574 -10.37 19.61 -17.97
N THR A 575 -10.09 20.38 -16.92
CA THR A 575 -11.03 20.65 -15.83
C THR A 575 -11.91 21.85 -16.17
N ALA A 576 -11.33 22.95 -16.66
CA ALA A 576 -12.08 24.14 -17.03
C ALA A 576 -12.99 23.89 -18.23
N ASN A 577 -14.17 24.49 -18.19
CA ASN A 577 -14.97 24.68 -19.38
C ASN A 577 -14.22 25.58 -20.37
N GLN A 578 -14.03 25.14 -21.61
CA GLN A 578 -13.16 25.84 -22.57
C GLN A 578 -13.77 27.13 -23.14
N VAL A 579 -15.11 27.26 -23.17
CA VAL A 579 -15.78 28.54 -23.47
C VAL A 579 -15.53 29.55 -22.37
N ASP A 580 -15.70 29.14 -21.11
CA ASP A 580 -15.46 30.04 -19.97
C ASP A 580 -13.98 30.36 -19.83
N LYS A 581 -13.08 29.41 -20.11
CA LYS A 581 -11.63 29.61 -20.15
C LYS A 581 -11.23 30.69 -21.16
N ALA A 582 -11.83 30.67 -22.35
CA ALA A 582 -11.63 31.71 -23.36
C ALA A 582 -12.13 33.08 -22.87
N ALA A 583 -13.29 33.12 -22.19
CA ALA A 583 -13.80 34.36 -21.58
C ALA A 583 -12.88 34.87 -20.46
N ALA A 584 -12.36 33.98 -19.62
CA ALA A 584 -11.40 34.30 -18.58
C ALA A 584 -10.08 34.86 -19.15
N ALA A 585 -9.57 34.25 -20.22
CA ALA A 585 -8.40 34.73 -20.94
C ALA A 585 -8.64 36.13 -21.54
N ALA A 586 -9.79 36.37 -22.17
CA ALA A 586 -10.17 37.69 -22.68
C ALA A 586 -10.29 38.75 -21.58
N ALA A 587 -10.63 38.33 -20.35
CA ALA A 587 -10.65 39.18 -19.16
C ALA A 587 -9.27 39.31 -18.47
N GLY A 588 -8.19 38.77 -19.06
CA GLY A 588 -6.83 38.86 -18.54
C GLY A 588 -6.42 37.77 -17.54
N ASN A 589 -7.24 36.73 -17.35
CA ASN A 589 -7.01 35.64 -16.40
C ASN A 589 -7.00 34.26 -17.10
N PRO A 590 -6.04 33.99 -17.99
CA PRO A 590 -6.05 32.80 -18.84
C PRO A 590 -5.90 31.48 -18.06
N GLY A 591 -5.30 31.49 -16.85
CA GLY A 591 -4.93 30.26 -16.15
C GLY A 591 -3.93 29.41 -16.94
N SER A 592 -3.82 28.12 -16.62
CA SER A 592 -2.98 27.17 -17.39
C SER A 592 -3.72 26.51 -18.54
N ASN A 593 -2.96 25.87 -19.43
CA ASN A 593 -3.44 24.96 -20.48
C ASN A 593 -3.08 23.49 -20.12
N ASN A 594 -3.01 23.18 -18.82
CA ASN A 594 -2.54 21.89 -18.35
C ASN A 594 -3.67 20.87 -18.32
N PHE A 595 -3.35 19.61 -18.61
CA PHE A 595 -4.23 18.46 -18.42
C PHE A 595 -3.42 17.27 -17.88
N SER A 596 -4.07 16.41 -17.12
CA SER A 596 -3.44 15.35 -16.33
C SER A 596 -4.43 14.22 -16.03
N THR A 597 -3.90 13.09 -15.56
CA THR A 597 -4.70 11.93 -15.15
C THR A 597 -5.70 12.30 -14.05
N ILE A 598 -5.43 13.29 -13.19
CA ILE A 598 -6.38 13.77 -12.16
C ILE A 598 -7.67 14.28 -12.80
N ASN A 599 -7.58 14.97 -13.93
CA ASN A 599 -8.73 15.52 -14.64
C ASN A 599 -9.54 14.38 -15.28
N SER A 600 -8.88 13.43 -15.96
CA SER A 600 -9.56 12.27 -16.55
C SER A 600 -10.19 11.37 -15.48
N THR A 601 -9.54 11.18 -14.33
CA THR A 601 -10.06 10.40 -13.18
C THR A 601 -11.44 10.91 -12.76
N VAL A 602 -11.56 12.22 -12.58
CA VAL A 602 -12.80 12.88 -12.17
C VAL A 602 -13.86 12.77 -13.26
N GLN A 603 -13.48 12.95 -14.54
CA GLN A 603 -14.41 12.74 -15.65
C GLN A 603 -14.90 11.29 -15.71
N PHE A 604 -14.05 10.29 -15.48
CA PHE A 604 -14.47 8.90 -15.40
C PHE A 604 -15.48 8.68 -14.28
N ARG A 605 -15.28 9.27 -13.09
CA ARG A 605 -16.27 9.19 -12.00
C ARG A 605 -17.62 9.78 -12.40
N LEU A 606 -17.62 10.91 -13.12
CA LEU A 606 -18.84 11.51 -13.64
C LEU A 606 -19.54 10.58 -14.64
N TYR A 607 -18.85 10.13 -15.69
CA TYR A 607 -19.43 9.22 -16.68
C TYR A 607 -19.92 7.91 -16.04
N SER A 608 -19.14 7.37 -15.09
CA SER A 608 -19.47 6.15 -14.34
C SER A 608 -20.82 6.28 -13.63
N SER A 609 -21.06 7.38 -12.92
CA SER A 609 -22.36 7.64 -12.29
C SER A 609 -23.45 7.97 -13.31
N VAL A 610 -23.18 8.89 -14.25
CA VAL A 610 -24.19 9.41 -15.19
C VAL A 610 -24.75 8.33 -16.09
N LEU A 611 -23.91 7.49 -16.67
CA LEU A 611 -24.34 6.44 -17.60
C LEU A 611 -25.17 5.34 -16.92
N ARG A 612 -25.12 5.22 -15.58
CA ARG A 612 -25.92 4.27 -14.82
C ARG A 612 -27.19 4.88 -14.23
N ASN A 613 -27.08 6.11 -13.72
CA ASN A 613 -28.10 6.67 -12.83
C ASN A 613 -28.92 7.79 -13.49
N TYR A 614 -28.46 8.37 -14.59
CA TYR A 614 -29.08 9.54 -15.22
C TYR A 614 -29.23 9.35 -16.73
N PRO A 615 -30.26 8.60 -17.19
CA PRO A 615 -30.55 8.44 -18.61
C PRO A 615 -30.69 9.80 -19.30
N ASN A 616 -29.82 10.08 -20.27
CA ASN A 616 -29.66 11.38 -20.91
C ASN A 616 -29.21 11.22 -22.37
N ALA A 617 -29.24 12.32 -23.13
CA ALA A 617 -28.88 12.34 -24.55
C ALA A 617 -27.47 12.90 -24.86
N TRP A 618 -26.75 13.40 -23.85
CA TRP A 618 -25.53 14.21 -24.02
C TRP A 618 -24.24 13.49 -23.67
N MET A 619 -24.32 12.45 -22.84
CA MET A 619 -23.19 11.63 -22.43
C MET A 619 -23.49 10.17 -22.76
N ASN A 620 -22.59 9.52 -23.48
CA ASN A 620 -22.78 8.14 -23.95
C ASN A 620 -21.50 7.30 -23.76
N ALA A 621 -21.63 5.98 -23.95
CA ALA A 621 -20.53 5.03 -23.78
C ALA A 621 -19.41 5.16 -24.83
N GLN A 622 -19.68 5.74 -26.01
CA GLN A 622 -18.63 5.98 -27.00
C GLN A 622 -17.68 7.09 -26.56
N ASP A 623 -18.19 8.15 -25.93
CA ASP A 623 -17.34 9.22 -25.39
C ASP A 623 -16.51 8.73 -24.21
N TYR A 624 -17.11 7.89 -23.34
CA TYR A 624 -16.37 7.19 -22.29
C TYR A 624 -15.24 6.32 -22.88
N LYS A 625 -15.52 5.56 -23.95
CA LYS A 625 -14.50 4.77 -24.65
C LYS A 625 -13.38 5.65 -25.20
N LYS A 626 -13.70 6.77 -25.84
CA LYS A 626 -12.69 7.71 -26.35
C LYS A 626 -11.83 8.26 -25.21
N LEU A 627 -12.43 8.62 -24.08
CA LEU A 627 -11.70 9.09 -22.89
C LEU A 627 -10.75 8.00 -22.36
N LEU A 628 -11.20 6.74 -22.29
CA LEU A 628 -10.36 5.60 -21.89
C LEU A 628 -9.13 5.45 -22.81
N TYR A 629 -9.31 5.55 -24.12
CA TYR A 629 -8.22 5.44 -25.09
C TYR A 629 -7.26 6.62 -25.03
N TRP A 630 -7.76 7.86 -24.98
CA TRP A 630 -6.93 9.06 -24.89
C TRP A 630 -6.18 9.17 -23.56
N ASN A 631 -6.78 8.70 -22.45
CA ASN A 631 -6.11 8.60 -21.16
C ASN A 631 -4.91 7.64 -21.20
N ALA A 632 -5.04 6.49 -21.87
CA ALA A 632 -3.91 5.57 -22.06
C ALA A 632 -2.86 6.16 -23.01
N TRP A 633 -3.28 6.83 -24.09
CA TRP A 633 -2.39 7.45 -25.07
C TRP A 633 -1.52 8.55 -24.48
N ALA A 634 -2.09 9.43 -23.63
CA ALA A 634 -1.35 10.53 -23.01
C ALA A 634 -0.17 10.06 -22.14
N GLN A 635 -0.32 8.90 -21.51
CA GLN A 635 0.70 8.25 -20.69
C GLN A 635 1.79 7.56 -21.52
N TYR A 636 1.66 7.46 -22.84
CA TYR A 636 2.74 7.06 -23.74
C TYR A 636 3.32 8.30 -24.40
N ILE A 637 4.66 8.39 -24.52
CA ILE A 637 5.28 9.51 -25.23
C ILE A 637 4.82 9.49 -26.69
N ASN A 638 3.91 10.41 -27.02
CA ASN A 638 3.19 10.51 -28.30
C ASN A 638 2.59 9.18 -28.79
N GLY A 639 2.02 8.40 -27.87
CA GLY A 639 1.37 7.12 -28.21
C GLY A 639 2.30 5.94 -28.47
N ASN A 640 3.63 6.11 -28.31
CA ASN A 640 4.57 5.01 -28.46
C ASN A 640 4.55 4.11 -27.22
N THR A 641 3.97 2.92 -27.37
CA THR A 641 3.80 1.92 -26.31
C THR A 641 5.12 1.39 -25.75
N GLN A 642 6.26 1.58 -26.43
CA GLN A 642 7.58 1.28 -25.87
C GLN A 642 7.93 2.18 -24.67
N TYR A 643 7.35 3.39 -24.62
CA TYR A 643 7.75 4.45 -23.70
C TYR A 643 6.58 5.02 -22.87
N PRO A 644 6.02 4.22 -21.94
CA PRO A 644 5.10 4.76 -20.96
C PRO A 644 5.81 5.70 -19.98
N ASP A 645 5.24 6.87 -19.79
CA ASP A 645 5.66 7.88 -18.83
C ASP A 645 4.46 8.74 -18.40
N ALA A 646 3.84 8.41 -17.27
CA ALA A 646 2.84 9.27 -16.65
C ALA A 646 3.55 10.45 -15.99
N ASN A 647 3.47 11.64 -16.61
CA ASN A 647 3.97 12.87 -15.99
C ASN A 647 2.93 13.42 -15.01
N GLU A 648 3.32 14.34 -14.13
CA GLU A 648 2.36 15.05 -13.26
C GLU A 648 1.26 15.72 -14.08
N PHE A 649 1.64 16.43 -15.13
CA PHE A 649 0.73 16.99 -16.12
C PHE A 649 1.38 17.10 -17.51
N TRP A 650 0.55 17.42 -18.49
CA TRP A 650 0.87 17.68 -19.87
C TRP A 650 0.27 19.02 -20.31
N ALA A 651 0.83 19.63 -21.35
CA ALA A 651 0.29 20.84 -21.95
C ALA A 651 0.62 20.89 -23.45
N ASP A 652 0.10 21.92 -24.11
CA ASP A 652 0.47 22.31 -25.48
C ASP A 652 0.24 21.21 -26.54
N TRP A 653 -0.84 20.46 -26.39
CA TRP A 653 -1.28 19.54 -27.45
C TRP A 653 -1.60 20.31 -28.73
N ASN A 654 -0.95 19.93 -29.83
CA ASN A 654 -1.05 20.61 -31.12
C ASN A 654 -1.94 19.89 -32.14
N GLY A 655 -2.75 18.91 -31.69
CA GLY A 655 -3.59 18.08 -32.55
C GLY A 655 -3.01 16.70 -32.87
N SER A 656 -1.69 16.51 -32.74
CA SER A 656 -1.02 15.23 -33.04
C SER A 656 -0.03 14.78 -31.98
N SER A 657 0.52 15.70 -31.20
CA SER A 657 1.56 15.45 -30.21
C SER A 657 1.40 16.32 -28.98
N VAL A 658 1.82 15.81 -27.83
CA VAL A 658 1.98 16.60 -26.61
C VAL A 658 3.38 17.18 -26.62
N THR A 659 3.51 18.49 -26.85
CA THR A 659 4.82 19.13 -27.00
C THR A 659 5.43 19.50 -25.64
N TYR A 660 4.62 19.58 -24.58
CA TYR A 660 5.09 19.77 -23.21
C TYR A 660 4.64 18.63 -22.29
N ARG A 661 5.63 17.92 -21.72
CA ARG A 661 5.45 16.95 -20.64
C ARG A 661 6.19 17.48 -19.42
N SER A 662 5.51 17.56 -18.27
CA SER A 662 6.10 18.11 -17.04
C SER A 662 7.29 17.27 -16.51
N TRP A 663 8.10 17.91 -15.66
CA TRP A 663 9.40 17.40 -15.20
C TRP A 663 9.32 16.30 -14.12
N ILE A 664 8.12 16.00 -13.60
CA ILE A 664 7.91 14.88 -12.68
C ILE A 664 7.44 13.69 -13.49
N HIS A 665 8.22 12.63 -13.47
CA HIS A 665 8.04 11.43 -14.28
C HIS A 665 7.52 10.26 -13.45
N HIS A 666 6.87 9.31 -14.13
CA HIS A 666 6.32 8.11 -13.51
C HIS A 666 5.47 8.41 -12.26
N ASN A 667 4.64 9.44 -12.35
CA ASN A 667 3.77 9.96 -11.29
C ASN A 667 2.42 9.22 -11.25
N ILE A 668 1.71 9.36 -10.13
CA ILE A 668 0.34 8.87 -9.91
C ILE A 668 -0.65 10.01 -9.59
N LEU A 669 -0.55 11.18 -10.23
CA LEU A 669 -1.54 12.26 -10.08
C LEU A 669 -2.89 11.87 -10.74
N GLY A 670 -3.64 10.95 -10.11
CA GLY A 670 -4.88 10.37 -10.61
C GLY A 670 -4.86 8.84 -10.79
N SER A 671 -6.05 8.27 -11.04
CA SER A 671 -6.29 6.82 -11.15
C SER A 671 -7.15 6.44 -12.36
N SER A 672 -6.92 5.23 -12.90
CA SER A 672 -7.73 4.78 -14.04
C SER A 672 -7.82 3.27 -14.24
N ASN A 673 -7.14 2.41 -13.47
CA ASN A 673 -7.31 0.96 -13.64
C ASN A 673 -8.70 0.50 -13.16
N TRP A 674 -9.26 1.16 -12.16
CA TRP A 674 -10.61 0.92 -11.67
C TRP A 674 -11.69 1.08 -12.75
N THR A 675 -11.44 1.88 -13.80
CA THR A 675 -12.38 2.07 -14.92
C THR A 675 -12.68 0.75 -15.64
N VAL A 676 -11.66 -0.07 -15.88
CA VAL A 676 -11.85 -1.38 -16.53
C VAL A 676 -12.56 -2.36 -15.59
N ILE A 677 -12.27 -2.29 -14.29
CA ILE A 677 -12.81 -3.22 -13.29
C ILE A 677 -14.27 -2.89 -12.94
N GLU A 678 -14.55 -1.63 -12.62
CA GLU A 678 -15.85 -1.16 -12.16
C GLU A 678 -16.79 -0.77 -13.29
N ASP A 679 -16.25 -0.24 -14.40
CA ASP A 679 -17.07 0.24 -15.50
C ASP A 679 -17.16 -0.74 -16.64
N VAL A 680 -16.06 -1.13 -17.27
CA VAL A 680 -16.13 -2.05 -18.41
C VAL A 680 -16.61 -3.43 -17.96
N ALA A 681 -15.96 -4.00 -16.94
CA ALA A 681 -16.36 -5.26 -16.30
C ALA A 681 -17.44 -5.09 -15.22
N GLY A 682 -17.86 -3.85 -14.94
CA GLY A 682 -19.08 -3.58 -14.19
C GLY A 682 -19.05 -3.82 -12.68
N LEU A 683 -17.96 -4.24 -12.05
CA LEU A 683 -17.98 -4.61 -10.62
C LEU A 683 -18.46 -3.45 -9.75
N ARG A 684 -19.50 -3.67 -8.94
CA ARG A 684 -19.97 -2.73 -7.93
C ARG A 684 -19.73 -3.29 -6.51
N PRO A 685 -18.87 -2.66 -5.69
CA PRO A 685 -18.72 -3.02 -4.29
C PRO A 685 -20.03 -2.88 -3.50
N ARG A 686 -20.28 -3.80 -2.55
CA ARG A 686 -21.55 -3.91 -1.79
C ARG A 686 -21.34 -4.08 -0.29
N ASN A 687 -22.39 -3.86 0.49
CA ASN A 687 -22.42 -4.08 1.95
C ASN A 687 -22.92 -5.47 2.36
N ASP A 688 -23.49 -6.25 1.44
CA ASP A 688 -23.97 -7.62 1.64
C ASP A 688 -23.10 -8.63 0.88
N ALA A 689 -23.37 -9.93 1.02
CA ALA A 689 -22.60 -11.00 0.37
C ALA A 689 -22.76 -11.09 -1.15
N LYS A 690 -23.71 -10.37 -1.76
CA LYS A 690 -24.03 -10.49 -3.19
C LYS A 690 -22.92 -9.90 -4.06
N VAL A 691 -22.82 -10.37 -5.29
CA VAL A 691 -21.95 -9.80 -6.34
C VAL A 691 -22.83 -9.08 -7.35
N GLU A 692 -22.54 -7.81 -7.59
CA GLU A 692 -23.25 -6.99 -8.57
C GLU A 692 -22.30 -6.53 -9.64
N LEU A 693 -22.72 -6.74 -10.89
CA LEU A 693 -22.07 -6.21 -12.08
C LEU A 693 -23.03 -5.26 -12.79
N SER A 694 -22.58 -4.06 -13.11
CA SER A 694 -23.28 -3.05 -13.90
C SER A 694 -22.33 -2.46 -14.94
N PRO A 695 -22.09 -3.17 -16.07
CA PRO A 695 -21.11 -2.77 -17.06
C PRO A 695 -21.56 -1.53 -17.87
N ILE A 696 -20.60 -0.70 -18.26
CA ILE A 696 -20.74 0.31 -19.32
C ILE A 696 -20.29 -0.36 -20.62
N ASN A 697 -21.25 -0.72 -21.47
CA ASN A 697 -20.96 -1.40 -22.71
C ASN A 697 -20.29 -0.45 -23.73
N ILE A 698 -18.97 -0.54 -23.85
CA ILE A 698 -18.15 0.22 -24.81
C ILE A 698 -17.91 -0.52 -26.14
N GLY A 699 -18.62 -1.63 -26.38
CA GLY A 699 -18.50 -2.43 -27.59
C GLY A 699 -17.16 -3.16 -27.73
N TRP A 700 -16.54 -3.55 -26.61
CA TRP A 700 -15.46 -4.55 -26.63
C TRP A 700 -16.08 -5.94 -26.70
N THR A 701 -15.60 -6.76 -27.64
CA THR A 701 -16.15 -8.12 -27.83
C THR A 701 -15.70 -9.10 -26.76
N HIS A 702 -14.64 -8.79 -26.02
CA HIS A 702 -14.17 -9.64 -24.93
C HIS A 702 -13.39 -8.85 -23.90
N PHE A 703 -13.34 -9.36 -22.67
CA PHE A 703 -12.39 -8.95 -21.65
C PHE A 703 -12.41 -9.97 -20.50
N THR A 704 -11.37 -9.93 -19.66
CA THR A 704 -11.42 -10.55 -18.34
C THR A 704 -10.80 -9.67 -17.27
N VAL A 705 -11.38 -9.71 -16.08
CA VAL A 705 -10.77 -9.23 -14.85
C VAL A 705 -10.68 -10.43 -13.91
N ASN A 706 -9.49 -10.96 -13.75
CA ASN A 706 -9.22 -12.26 -13.17
C ASN A 706 -8.56 -12.13 -11.79
N ASN A 707 -9.04 -12.94 -10.84
CA ASN A 707 -8.45 -13.14 -9.52
C ASN A 707 -8.42 -11.88 -8.63
N LEU A 708 -9.52 -11.11 -8.62
CA LEU A 708 -9.75 -10.07 -7.61
C LEU A 708 -9.93 -10.72 -6.24
N LYS A 709 -9.32 -10.17 -5.18
CA LYS A 709 -9.61 -10.61 -3.81
C LYS A 709 -10.91 -9.97 -3.35
N TYR A 710 -11.97 -10.76 -3.24
CA TYR A 710 -13.31 -10.31 -2.86
C TYR A 710 -13.77 -11.10 -1.62
N ARG A 711 -13.55 -10.51 -0.43
CA ARG A 711 -14.00 -11.03 0.88
C ARG A 711 -13.57 -12.48 1.12
N ASN A 712 -12.26 -12.68 1.14
CA ASN A 712 -11.57 -13.98 1.22
C ASN A 712 -11.73 -14.94 0.03
N ALA A 713 -12.61 -14.67 -0.93
CA ALA A 713 -12.70 -15.43 -2.18
C ALA A 713 -11.93 -14.75 -3.32
N ASP A 714 -11.62 -15.53 -4.37
CA ASP A 714 -11.09 -15.04 -5.64
C ASP A 714 -12.23 -14.87 -6.65
N LEU A 715 -12.49 -13.63 -7.08
CA LEU A 715 -13.51 -13.29 -8.06
C LEU A 715 -12.87 -13.07 -9.43
N THR A 716 -13.39 -13.76 -10.45
CA THR A 716 -13.05 -13.54 -11.86
C THR A 716 -14.31 -13.18 -12.64
N ILE A 717 -14.21 -12.16 -13.49
CA ILE A 717 -15.26 -11.68 -14.40
C ILE A 717 -14.75 -11.91 -15.84
N VAL A 718 -15.59 -12.48 -16.70
CA VAL A 718 -15.27 -12.71 -18.12
C VAL A 718 -16.43 -12.27 -18.99
N TRP A 719 -16.13 -11.55 -20.06
CA TRP A 719 -17.04 -11.33 -21.18
C TRP A 719 -16.38 -11.89 -22.44
N ASP A 720 -17.12 -12.71 -23.17
CA ASP A 720 -16.76 -13.18 -24.52
C ASP A 720 -18.04 -13.15 -25.37
N ASP A 721 -18.11 -12.26 -26.36
CA ASP A 721 -19.34 -11.91 -27.07
C ASP A 721 -19.82 -13.06 -27.97
N PRO A 722 -20.91 -13.76 -27.63
CA PRO A 722 -21.39 -14.87 -28.46
C PRO A 722 -21.85 -14.42 -29.86
N ALA A 723 -22.06 -13.12 -30.08
CA ALA A 723 -22.48 -12.57 -31.36
C ALA A 723 -21.32 -12.36 -32.36
N ASP A 724 -20.06 -12.33 -31.90
CA ASP A 724 -18.91 -12.14 -32.81
C ASP A 724 -18.42 -13.44 -33.47
N GLY A 725 -18.84 -14.60 -32.95
CA GLY A 725 -18.53 -15.93 -33.47
C GLY A 725 -17.09 -16.39 -33.22
N VAL A 726 -16.37 -15.76 -32.28
CA VAL A 726 -14.97 -16.03 -31.97
C VAL A 726 -14.77 -16.36 -30.50
N VAL A 727 -14.51 -17.63 -30.19
CA VAL A 727 -14.11 -18.06 -28.84
C VAL A 727 -12.73 -17.49 -28.48
N ARG A 728 -12.66 -16.55 -27.53
CA ARG A 728 -11.41 -15.89 -27.10
C ARG A 728 -10.74 -16.60 -25.94
N TYR A 729 -11.54 -17.21 -25.06
CA TYR A 729 -11.08 -17.88 -23.85
C TYR A 729 -11.44 -19.37 -23.89
N PRO A 730 -10.60 -20.24 -24.49
CA PRO A 730 -10.88 -21.66 -24.57
C PRO A 730 -11.18 -22.29 -23.21
N GLY A 731 -12.29 -23.03 -23.12
CA GLY A 731 -12.76 -23.66 -21.87
C GLY A 731 -13.61 -22.75 -20.99
N ILE A 732 -13.80 -21.48 -21.35
CA ILE A 732 -14.73 -20.55 -20.73
C ILE A 732 -15.97 -20.42 -21.63
N PRO A 733 -17.20 -20.41 -21.09
CA PRO A 733 -18.39 -20.17 -21.90
C PRO A 733 -18.40 -18.75 -22.47
N GLU A 734 -18.87 -18.62 -23.71
CA GLU A 734 -19.28 -17.34 -24.26
C GLU A 734 -20.43 -16.75 -23.41
N GLY A 735 -20.50 -15.42 -23.38
CA GLY A 735 -21.38 -14.64 -22.52
C GLY A 735 -20.65 -13.96 -21.36
N TYR A 736 -21.43 -13.34 -20.48
CA TYR A 736 -20.97 -12.55 -19.35
C TYR A 736 -21.00 -13.38 -18.07
N SER A 737 -19.84 -13.82 -17.63
CA SER A 737 -19.68 -14.85 -16.60
C SER A 737 -18.92 -14.35 -15.37
N ILE A 738 -19.30 -14.86 -14.20
CA ILE A 738 -18.54 -14.75 -12.95
C ILE A 738 -18.09 -16.10 -12.45
N PHE A 739 -16.90 -16.11 -11.85
CA PHE A 739 -16.28 -17.27 -11.23
C PHE A 739 -15.84 -16.92 -9.81
N ILE A 740 -16.05 -17.86 -8.89
CA ILE A 740 -15.61 -17.77 -7.50
C ILE A 740 -14.63 -18.92 -7.27
N ASN A 741 -13.40 -18.59 -6.85
CA ASN A 741 -12.30 -19.53 -6.65
C ASN A 741 -12.05 -20.42 -7.89
N GLY A 742 -12.14 -19.82 -9.08
CA GLY A 742 -11.97 -20.50 -10.36
C GLY A 742 -13.18 -21.31 -10.86
N ASN A 743 -14.25 -21.43 -10.07
CA ASN A 743 -15.46 -22.17 -10.45
C ASN A 743 -16.53 -21.20 -10.98
N ARG A 744 -17.14 -21.53 -12.13
CA ARG A 744 -18.23 -20.72 -12.72
C ARG A 744 -19.42 -20.71 -11.78
N VAL A 745 -19.97 -19.53 -11.50
CA VAL A 745 -21.17 -19.39 -10.62
C VAL A 745 -22.37 -18.74 -11.30
N ALA A 746 -22.16 -17.93 -12.33
CA ALA A 746 -23.23 -17.40 -13.17
C ALA A 746 -22.74 -17.04 -14.57
N THR A 747 -23.63 -17.13 -15.56
CA THR A 747 -23.45 -16.65 -16.94
C THR A 747 -24.75 -16.02 -17.44
N VAL A 748 -24.65 -14.80 -17.97
CA VAL A 748 -25.72 -14.10 -18.71
C VAL A 748 -25.29 -13.97 -20.17
N ASN A 749 -26.17 -14.26 -21.13
CA ASN A 749 -25.79 -14.30 -22.56
C ASN A 749 -25.47 -12.93 -23.19
N SER A 750 -25.67 -11.83 -22.46
CA SER A 750 -25.44 -10.47 -22.93
C SER A 750 -24.74 -9.63 -21.87
N LEU A 751 -23.99 -8.62 -22.31
CA LEU A 751 -23.32 -7.67 -21.44
C LEU A 751 -24.31 -6.64 -20.88
N VAL A 752 -25.05 -7.03 -19.85
CA VAL A 752 -26.07 -6.23 -19.15
C VAL A 752 -25.87 -6.26 -17.64
N PRO A 753 -26.45 -5.31 -16.87
CA PRO A 753 -26.38 -5.37 -15.42
C PRO A 753 -27.00 -6.65 -14.84
N PHE A 754 -26.34 -7.25 -13.85
CA PHE A 754 -26.91 -8.32 -13.06
C PHE A 754 -26.39 -8.36 -11.62
N THR A 755 -27.20 -8.90 -10.72
CA THR A 755 -26.78 -9.24 -9.35
C THR A 755 -26.94 -10.74 -9.14
N TRP A 756 -25.90 -11.40 -8.64
CA TRP A 756 -25.90 -12.80 -8.24
C TRP A 756 -25.92 -12.92 -6.71
N ASP A 757 -26.86 -13.71 -6.20
CA ASP A 757 -26.97 -14.03 -4.78
C ASP A 757 -26.28 -15.38 -4.49
N PRO A 758 -25.14 -15.39 -3.76
CA PRO A 758 -24.41 -16.62 -3.47
C PRO A 758 -25.23 -17.63 -2.67
N ALA A 759 -26.14 -17.19 -1.81
CA ALA A 759 -26.88 -18.09 -0.93
C ALA A 759 -27.91 -18.94 -1.68
N THR A 760 -28.49 -18.40 -2.75
CA THR A 760 -29.57 -19.04 -3.50
C THR A 760 -29.17 -19.42 -4.92
N GLY A 761 -28.10 -18.82 -5.45
CA GLY A 761 -27.73 -18.89 -6.86
C GLY A 761 -28.54 -17.95 -7.75
N ALA A 762 -29.57 -17.27 -7.23
CA ALA A 762 -30.45 -16.45 -8.03
C ALA A 762 -29.70 -15.29 -8.70
N VAL A 763 -30.04 -15.03 -9.98
CA VAL A 763 -29.50 -13.91 -10.76
C VAL A 763 -30.65 -12.96 -11.09
N THR A 764 -30.53 -11.69 -10.67
CA THR A 764 -31.46 -10.62 -11.05
C THR A 764 -30.86 -9.84 -12.21
N THR A 765 -31.52 -9.85 -13.38
CA THR A 765 -31.06 -9.16 -14.59
C THR A 765 -32.21 -8.97 -15.59
N THR A 766 -32.01 -8.11 -16.58
CA THR A 766 -32.87 -8.01 -17.77
C THR A 766 -32.44 -8.95 -18.91
N GLY A 767 -31.24 -9.54 -18.82
CA GLY A 767 -30.71 -10.48 -19.82
C GLY A 767 -31.19 -11.92 -19.60
N THR A 768 -30.80 -12.80 -20.53
CA THR A 768 -31.07 -14.24 -20.42
C THR A 768 -29.97 -14.91 -19.59
N VAL A 769 -30.35 -15.48 -18.45
CA VAL A 769 -29.45 -16.26 -17.58
C VAL A 769 -29.24 -17.65 -18.16
N ALA A 770 -28.03 -17.98 -18.59
CA ALA A 770 -27.69 -19.28 -19.17
C ALA A 770 -27.15 -20.28 -18.14
N PHE A 771 -26.54 -19.79 -17.06
CA PHE A 771 -26.05 -20.61 -15.97
C PHE A 771 -26.12 -19.85 -14.66
N ASN A 772 -26.47 -20.53 -13.57
CA ASN A 772 -26.28 -20.03 -12.22
C ASN A 772 -26.22 -21.20 -11.22
N THR A 773 -25.51 -21.01 -10.12
CA THR A 773 -25.50 -21.93 -8.98
C THR A 773 -25.28 -21.19 -7.67
N ALA A 774 -25.77 -21.75 -6.57
CA ALA A 774 -25.47 -21.28 -5.23
C ALA A 774 -24.02 -21.64 -4.83
N VAL A 775 -23.42 -20.81 -3.98
CA VAL A 775 -22.12 -21.05 -3.33
C VAL A 775 -22.23 -20.66 -1.87
N SER A 776 -22.12 -21.64 -0.97
CA SER A 776 -22.06 -21.38 0.46
C SER A 776 -20.74 -20.71 0.85
N GLY A 777 -20.78 -19.78 1.80
CA GLY A 777 -19.58 -19.25 2.46
C GLY A 777 -18.99 -17.99 1.87
N LEU A 778 -19.56 -17.40 0.81
CA LEU A 778 -19.20 -16.04 0.42
C LEU A 778 -19.70 -15.05 1.49
N GLN A 779 -18.78 -14.26 2.03
CA GLN A 779 -19.02 -13.45 3.22
C GLN A 779 -19.56 -12.06 2.87
N ALA A 780 -20.35 -11.47 3.76
CA ALA A 780 -20.52 -10.02 3.79
C ALA A 780 -19.23 -9.36 4.32
N PRO A 781 -18.93 -8.08 4.00
CA PRO A 781 -17.68 -7.43 4.40
C PRO A 781 -17.36 -7.53 5.90
N ASN A 782 -18.35 -7.34 6.78
CA ASN A 782 -18.19 -7.38 8.23
C ASN A 782 -18.07 -8.79 8.83
N GLN A 783 -18.19 -9.83 8.00
CA GLN A 783 -17.99 -11.22 8.38
C GLN A 783 -16.59 -11.73 8.01
N VAL A 784 -15.84 -10.94 7.23
CA VAL A 784 -14.47 -11.29 6.86
C VAL A 784 -13.57 -11.24 8.09
N VAL A 785 -12.71 -12.25 8.23
CA VAL A 785 -11.68 -12.28 9.26
C VAL A 785 -10.34 -12.02 8.60
N GLN A 786 -9.68 -10.94 9.01
CA GLN A 786 -8.31 -10.63 8.63
C GLN A 786 -7.35 -11.17 9.68
N SER A 787 -6.35 -11.94 9.25
CA SER A 787 -5.35 -12.56 10.14
C SER A 787 -3.93 -12.53 9.58
N ASP A 788 -3.71 -11.92 8.41
CA ASP A 788 -2.38 -11.71 7.86
C ASP A 788 -1.54 -10.87 8.83
N ALA A 789 -0.29 -11.29 9.08
CA ALA A 789 0.55 -10.66 10.10
C ALA A 789 0.79 -9.17 9.85
N ARG A 790 0.91 -8.75 8.57
CA ARG A 790 1.09 -7.35 8.23
C ARG A 790 -0.20 -6.56 8.44
N VAL A 791 -1.36 -7.13 8.09
CA VAL A 791 -2.67 -6.51 8.37
C VAL A 791 -2.88 -6.36 9.89
N VAL A 792 -2.57 -7.39 10.67
CA VAL A 792 -2.64 -7.36 12.14
C VAL A 792 -1.74 -6.25 12.70
N ASP A 793 -0.51 -6.12 12.21
CA ASP A 793 0.43 -5.09 12.65
C ASP A 793 -0.06 -3.66 12.35
N ILE A 794 -0.48 -3.37 11.11
CA ILE A 794 -0.96 -2.02 10.76
C ILE A 794 -2.25 -1.67 11.52
N LEU A 795 -3.13 -2.64 11.79
CA LEU A 795 -4.36 -2.36 12.53
C LEU A 795 -4.12 -2.22 14.02
N ALA A 796 -3.17 -2.99 14.58
CA ALA A 796 -2.75 -2.83 15.95
C ALA A 796 -2.16 -1.43 16.19
N LYS A 797 -1.35 -0.92 15.24
CA LYS A 797 -0.85 0.46 15.22
C LYS A 797 -1.95 1.52 15.14
N ALA A 798 -3.06 1.20 14.45
CA ALA A 798 -4.24 2.04 14.38
C ALA A 798 -5.25 1.82 15.54
N GLY A 799 -4.88 1.09 16.59
CA GLY A 799 -5.74 0.92 17.77
C GLY A 799 -6.63 -0.30 17.77
N VAL A 800 -6.57 -1.17 16.75
CA VAL A 800 -7.48 -2.31 16.57
C VAL A 800 -6.76 -3.62 16.85
N ASP A 801 -7.24 -4.39 17.83
CA ASP A 801 -6.77 -5.74 18.06
C ASP A 801 -7.54 -6.73 17.17
N LEU A 802 -6.86 -7.30 16.17
CA LEU A 802 -7.45 -8.36 15.35
C LEU A 802 -7.29 -9.76 15.96
N THR A 803 -6.47 -9.90 17.00
CA THR A 803 -6.15 -11.21 17.60
C THR A 803 -7.15 -11.67 18.64
N ALA A 804 -7.95 -10.75 19.18
CA ALA A 804 -8.98 -11.04 20.18
C ALA A 804 -10.05 -9.94 20.20
N ASN A 805 -11.27 -10.31 20.59
CA ASN A 805 -12.35 -9.37 20.83
C ASN A 805 -12.39 -8.99 22.32
N LEU A 806 -11.63 -7.96 22.70
CA LEU A 806 -11.45 -7.54 24.09
C LEU A 806 -12.14 -6.20 24.37
N THR A 807 -12.72 -6.07 25.56
CA THR A 807 -13.26 -4.81 26.05
C THR A 807 -12.14 -3.92 26.59
N ASN A 808 -11.98 -2.71 26.01
CA ASN A 808 -11.05 -1.71 26.55
C ASN A 808 -11.60 -1.14 27.87
N LEU A 809 -10.95 -1.48 28.98
CA LEU A 809 -11.34 -1.04 30.33
C LEU A 809 -10.90 0.39 30.64
N ALA A 810 -10.04 1.00 29.82
CA ALA A 810 -9.64 2.40 29.97
C ALA A 810 -10.72 3.38 29.48
N GLN A 811 -11.54 2.95 28.51
CA GLN A 811 -12.56 3.80 27.92
C GLN A 811 -13.64 4.14 28.95
N GLY A 812 -13.86 5.44 29.17
CA GLY A 812 -14.82 5.95 30.16
C GLY A 812 -14.34 5.92 31.62
N ALA A 813 -13.10 5.49 31.89
CA ALA A 813 -12.51 5.55 33.23
C ALA A 813 -12.06 6.97 33.60
N THR A 814 -11.85 7.23 34.89
CA THR A 814 -11.30 8.51 35.36
C THR A 814 -9.79 8.50 35.21
N VAL A 815 -9.21 9.58 34.69
CA VAL A 815 -7.77 9.65 34.36
C VAL A 815 -7.07 10.84 35.01
N SER A 816 -5.81 10.64 35.41
CA SER A 816 -4.94 11.69 35.97
C SER A 816 -3.48 11.46 35.58
N ALA A 817 -2.61 12.44 35.79
CA ALA A 817 -1.19 12.33 35.46
C ALA A 817 -0.32 13.13 36.43
N SER A 818 0.98 12.80 36.49
CA SER A 818 1.98 13.57 37.28
C SER A 818 2.09 15.02 36.83
N TYR A 819 1.91 15.24 35.52
CA TYR A 819 1.99 16.53 34.87
C TYR A 819 1.15 16.46 33.58
N THR A 820 0.56 17.58 33.18
CA THR A 820 -0.11 17.73 31.87
C THR A 820 0.34 19.04 31.26
N GLY A 821 1.02 18.96 30.12
CA GLY A 821 1.53 20.11 29.40
C GLY A 821 0.43 20.89 28.70
N SER A 822 0.67 22.18 28.47
CA SER A 822 -0.24 23.05 27.72
C SER A 822 -0.56 22.46 26.34
N GLY A 823 -1.82 22.57 25.91
CA GLY A 823 -2.29 22.02 24.63
C GLY A 823 -2.51 20.50 24.63
N SER A 824 -2.41 19.82 25.77
CA SER A 824 -2.73 18.39 25.93
C SER A 824 -3.73 18.19 27.08
N THR A 825 -4.39 17.02 27.11
CA THR A 825 -5.38 16.69 28.14
C THR A 825 -5.29 15.22 28.50
N THR A 826 -5.52 14.87 29.77
CA THR A 826 -5.52 13.47 30.20
C THR A 826 -6.59 12.66 29.48
N ALA A 827 -7.76 13.24 29.19
CA ALA A 827 -8.84 12.56 28.48
C ALA A 827 -8.47 12.15 27.04
N GLY A 828 -7.49 12.82 26.44
CA GLY A 828 -7.06 12.55 25.05
C GLY A 828 -6.33 11.22 24.86
N ALA A 829 -6.01 10.49 25.92
CA ALA A 829 -5.36 9.18 25.82
C ALA A 829 -6.30 8.00 26.19
N VAL A 830 -7.60 8.24 26.30
CA VAL A 830 -8.62 7.20 26.59
C VAL A 830 -9.89 7.38 25.76
N ASP A 831 -9.77 8.00 24.59
CA ASP A 831 -10.91 8.25 23.69
C ASP A 831 -11.21 7.05 22.76
N GLY A 832 -10.33 6.05 22.77
CA GLY A 832 -10.46 4.80 22.05
C GLY A 832 -9.71 4.76 20.73
N PHE A 833 -9.08 5.86 20.30
CA PHE A 833 -8.43 5.96 18.99
C PHE A 833 -7.03 6.59 19.11
N PRO A 834 -5.96 5.94 18.62
CA PRO A 834 -4.61 6.49 18.72
C PRO A 834 -4.31 7.61 17.72
N ILE A 835 -5.32 8.42 17.37
CA ILE A 835 -5.18 9.58 16.50
C ILE A 835 -4.20 10.56 17.15
N ASN A 836 -3.40 11.27 16.36
CA ASN A 836 -2.34 12.14 16.87
C ASN A 836 -2.82 13.25 17.83
N GLU A 837 -4.09 13.66 17.72
CA GLU A 837 -4.78 14.60 18.61
C GLU A 837 -6.28 14.23 18.74
N PRO A 838 -6.92 14.44 19.91
CA PRO A 838 -6.32 14.91 21.17
C PRO A 838 -5.36 13.87 21.77
N PHE A 839 -4.52 14.28 22.73
CA PHE A 839 -3.54 13.40 23.39
C PHE A 839 -3.21 13.92 24.79
N TRP A 840 -2.56 13.09 25.62
CA TRP A 840 -1.91 13.52 26.86
C TRP A 840 -0.40 13.68 26.65
N GLY A 841 0.22 14.73 27.20
CA GLY A 841 1.67 14.89 27.16
C GLY A 841 2.25 15.57 28.39
N ALA A 842 3.46 15.17 28.79
CA ALA A 842 4.20 15.77 29.89
C ALA A 842 5.09 16.98 29.47
N GLY A 843 4.73 17.68 28.39
CA GLY A 843 5.53 18.77 27.82
C GLY A 843 5.73 19.92 28.81
N GLY A 844 6.99 20.22 29.17
CA GLY A 844 7.34 21.21 30.20
C GLY A 844 7.49 20.65 31.62
N SER A 845 7.26 19.35 31.84
CA SER A 845 7.50 18.69 33.13
C SER A 845 8.97 18.82 33.55
N PRO A 846 9.29 19.16 34.81
CA PRO A 846 10.67 19.09 35.33
C PRO A 846 11.10 17.65 35.63
N ASN A 847 10.19 16.67 35.57
CA ASN A 847 10.45 15.33 36.06
C ASN A 847 11.30 14.50 35.08
N ALA A 848 12.17 13.65 35.62
CA ALA A 848 12.86 12.60 34.86
C ALA A 848 11.89 11.47 34.46
N GLN A 849 10.88 11.21 35.30
CA GLN A 849 9.81 10.25 35.04
C GLN A 849 8.45 10.91 35.22
N ASP A 850 7.52 10.61 34.32
CA ASP A 850 6.13 11.04 34.40
C ASP A 850 5.20 9.83 34.38
N TRP A 851 4.06 9.93 35.05
CA TRP A 851 3.06 8.87 35.09
C TRP A 851 1.71 9.31 34.54
N TYR A 852 1.02 8.37 33.90
CA TYR A 852 -0.37 8.49 33.46
C TYR A 852 -1.20 7.38 34.10
N GLU A 853 -2.26 7.75 34.81
CA GLU A 853 -3.09 6.87 35.63
C GLU A 853 -4.51 6.74 35.06
N VAL A 854 -5.01 5.51 35.10
CA VAL A 854 -6.41 5.14 34.88
C VAL A 854 -7.00 4.60 36.19
N ASN A 855 -8.08 5.21 36.65
CA ASN A 855 -8.88 4.80 37.80
C ASN A 855 -10.26 4.29 37.33
N PHE A 856 -10.49 3.00 37.52
CA PHE A 856 -11.71 2.30 37.11
C PHE A 856 -12.91 2.55 38.05
N GLY A 857 -12.70 3.19 39.21
CA GLY A 857 -13.70 3.40 40.25
C GLY A 857 -14.10 2.15 41.04
N SER A 858 -13.83 0.96 40.50
CA SER A 858 -14.08 -0.35 41.11
C SER A 858 -13.00 -1.34 40.67
N ALA A 859 -12.77 -2.41 41.44
CA ALA A 859 -11.70 -3.34 41.13
C ALA A 859 -11.98 -4.07 39.80
N LYS A 860 -11.00 -4.05 38.89
CA LYS A 860 -11.01 -4.78 37.62
C LYS A 860 -9.80 -5.71 37.56
N THR A 861 -10.00 -6.90 37.00
CA THR A 861 -8.90 -7.78 36.64
C THR A 861 -8.29 -7.31 35.33
N VAL A 862 -6.97 -7.13 35.28
CA VAL A 862 -6.22 -6.66 34.11
C VAL A 862 -4.92 -7.44 33.95
N ASN A 863 -4.52 -7.72 32.72
CA ASN A 863 -3.28 -8.45 32.39
C ASN A 863 -2.59 -7.97 31.11
N GLU A 864 -3.13 -6.94 30.45
CA GLU A 864 -2.52 -6.33 29.27
C GLU A 864 -2.76 -4.83 29.24
N VAL A 865 -1.73 -4.06 28.88
CA VAL A 865 -1.79 -2.64 28.56
C VAL A 865 -1.17 -2.42 27.19
N ARG A 866 -1.89 -1.74 26.29
CA ARG A 866 -1.39 -1.26 25.01
C ARG A 866 -1.20 0.25 25.08
N LEU A 867 -0.05 0.72 24.64
CA LEU A 867 0.38 2.12 24.72
C LEU A 867 0.69 2.65 23.34
N TYR A 868 0.21 3.86 23.08
CA TYR A 868 0.44 4.58 21.84
C TYR A 868 1.21 5.86 22.15
N PHE A 869 2.53 5.80 22.11
CA PHE A 869 3.37 6.95 22.45
C PHE A 869 3.35 7.99 21.33
N LYS A 870 3.18 9.26 21.71
CA LYS A 870 3.21 10.37 20.76
C LYS A 870 4.64 10.62 20.27
N ASP A 871 4.77 10.84 18.97
CA ASP A 871 5.95 11.39 18.34
C ASP A 871 5.58 12.66 17.58
N SER A 872 6.28 13.75 17.89
CA SER A 872 6.02 15.05 17.28
C SER A 872 6.81 15.30 16.01
N ARG A 873 7.56 14.32 15.48
CA ARG A 873 8.36 14.51 14.26
C ARG A 873 7.50 14.65 12.99
N PRO A 874 7.91 15.52 12.05
CA PRO A 874 9.04 16.45 12.14
C PRO A 874 8.70 17.79 12.83
N ALA A 875 7.42 18.05 13.12
CA ALA A 875 6.92 19.33 13.62
C ALA A 875 7.61 19.84 14.91
N SER A 876 8.03 18.95 15.82
CA SER A 876 8.77 19.34 17.03
C SER A 876 9.54 18.19 17.69
N SER A 877 10.47 18.54 18.59
CA SER A 877 11.20 17.60 19.47
C SER A 877 10.54 17.35 20.84
N THR A 878 9.42 18.01 21.14
CA THR A 878 8.78 18.00 22.47
C THR A 878 8.42 16.60 22.94
N TYR A 879 7.79 15.80 22.07
CA TYR A 879 7.31 14.46 22.43
C TYR A 879 8.05 13.37 21.66
N ARG A 880 8.55 12.37 22.40
CA ARG A 880 9.21 11.17 21.88
C ARG A 880 8.78 9.96 22.71
N ALA A 881 9.00 8.77 22.17
CA ALA A 881 8.91 7.53 22.93
C ALA A 881 9.84 7.61 24.17
N PRO A 882 9.40 7.11 25.33
CA PRO A 882 10.23 7.09 26.53
C PRO A 882 11.42 6.14 26.36
N SER A 883 12.50 6.35 27.13
CA SER A 883 13.64 5.42 27.14
C SER A 883 13.28 4.09 27.82
N ALA A 884 12.35 4.12 28.77
CA ALA A 884 11.79 2.95 29.43
C ALA A 884 10.40 3.28 30.01
N TYR A 885 9.53 2.29 30.18
CA TYR A 885 8.29 2.43 30.95
C TYR A 885 8.02 1.22 31.82
N ASN A 886 7.20 1.35 32.87
CA ASN A 886 6.69 0.24 33.68
C ASN A 886 5.19 0.39 33.90
N ILE A 887 4.49 -0.74 33.91
CA ILE A 887 3.08 -0.82 34.32
C ILE A 887 3.03 -1.04 35.83
N GLN A 888 2.25 -0.21 36.52
CA GLN A 888 2.08 -0.26 37.97
C GLN A 888 0.61 -0.30 38.34
N TYR A 889 0.26 -0.98 39.43
CA TYR A 889 -1.08 -0.94 40.00
C TYR A 889 -1.04 -0.50 41.46
N TYR A 890 -2.15 0.06 41.94
CA TYR A 890 -2.29 0.41 43.34
C TYR A 890 -2.79 -0.80 44.14
N ASN A 891 -1.99 -1.31 45.07
CA ASN A 891 -2.32 -2.51 45.86
C ASN A 891 -3.19 -2.21 47.10
N GLY A 892 -3.71 -0.98 47.23
CA GLY A 892 -4.44 -0.50 48.40
C GLY A 892 -3.61 0.35 49.37
N SER A 893 -2.28 0.32 49.25
CA SER A 893 -1.37 1.14 50.08
C SER A 893 -0.31 1.88 49.26
N ALA A 894 0.24 1.25 48.23
CA ALA A 894 1.32 1.79 47.41
C ALA A 894 1.17 1.41 45.93
N TRP A 895 1.89 2.15 45.09
CA TRP A 895 2.10 1.79 43.70
C TRP A 895 3.19 0.72 43.61
N VAL A 896 2.85 -0.42 43.00
CA VAL A 896 3.78 -1.54 42.79
C VAL A 896 3.81 -1.93 41.33
N ASN A 897 4.96 -2.38 40.83
CA ASN A 897 5.07 -2.91 39.48
C ASN A 897 4.21 -4.18 39.35
N VAL A 898 3.50 -4.33 38.23
CA VAL A 898 2.90 -5.63 37.90
C VAL A 898 4.01 -6.65 37.65
N ALA A 899 3.80 -7.89 38.08
CA ALA A 899 4.80 -8.95 37.96
C ALA A 899 4.86 -9.50 36.52
N ASN A 900 6.04 -9.96 36.09
CA ASN A 900 6.26 -10.64 34.81
C ASN A 900 5.84 -9.83 33.58
N GLN A 901 6.22 -8.54 33.53
CA GLN A 901 5.96 -7.67 32.38
C GLN A 901 6.75 -8.10 31.14
N VAL A 902 6.06 -8.62 30.14
CA VAL A 902 6.60 -8.88 28.80
C VAL A 902 6.19 -7.72 27.89
N LYS A 903 7.17 -7.03 27.32
CA LYS A 903 6.98 -5.84 26.47
C LYS A 903 7.30 -6.16 25.02
N ASN A 904 6.44 -5.70 24.12
CA ASN A 904 6.67 -5.77 22.68
C ASN A 904 6.41 -4.40 22.02
N PRO A 905 7.41 -3.77 21.38
CA PRO A 905 8.83 -4.17 21.38
C PRO A 905 9.46 -4.12 22.78
N ALA A 906 10.62 -4.75 22.94
CA ALA A 906 11.36 -4.78 24.20
C ALA A 906 11.83 -3.38 24.63
N ALA A 907 12.41 -2.62 23.69
CA ALA A 907 12.69 -1.19 23.85
C ALA A 907 11.47 -0.38 23.41
N PRO A 908 11.00 0.62 24.19
CA PRO A 908 9.83 1.40 23.80
C PRO A 908 10.05 2.10 22.46
N ARG A 909 9.03 2.08 21.61
CA ARG A 909 9.05 2.80 20.33
C ARG A 909 7.93 3.83 20.25
N ALA A 910 8.01 4.73 19.28
CA ALA A 910 6.93 5.65 19.01
C ALA A 910 5.69 4.91 18.48
N ASN A 911 4.51 5.46 18.77
CA ASN A 911 3.21 4.82 18.60
C ASN A 911 3.10 3.48 19.36
N TYR A 912 2.87 2.37 18.68
CA TYR A 912 2.34 1.15 19.27
C TYR A 912 3.32 0.29 20.08
N ASN A 913 2.96 0.01 21.33
CA ASN A 913 3.64 -0.88 22.28
C ASN A 913 2.62 -1.71 23.05
N VAL A 914 2.99 -2.92 23.47
CA VAL A 914 2.16 -3.80 24.29
C VAL A 914 2.96 -4.28 25.49
N ALA A 915 2.32 -4.30 26.67
CA ALA A 915 2.82 -4.93 27.87
C ALA A 915 1.80 -5.96 28.38
N GLN A 916 2.21 -7.23 28.45
CA GLN A 916 1.45 -8.32 29.05
C GLN A 916 2.09 -8.71 30.38
N PHE A 917 1.28 -9.12 31.36
CA PHE A 917 1.77 -9.38 32.72
C PHE A 917 0.84 -10.32 33.50
N THR A 918 1.32 -10.80 34.64
CA THR A 918 0.49 -11.61 35.55
C THR A 918 -0.75 -10.82 35.98
N ALA A 919 -1.93 -11.43 35.85
CA ALA A 919 -3.20 -10.76 36.11
C ALA A 919 -3.26 -10.19 37.53
N VAL A 920 -3.67 -8.92 37.65
CA VAL A 920 -3.89 -8.25 38.93
C VAL A 920 -5.33 -7.75 39.02
N SER A 921 -5.91 -7.78 40.22
CA SER A 921 -7.18 -7.12 40.50
C SER A 921 -6.90 -5.78 41.17
N THR A 922 -7.29 -4.68 40.52
CA THR A 922 -6.97 -3.32 40.99
C THR A 922 -8.06 -2.32 40.61
N GLN A 923 -8.21 -1.26 41.40
CA GLN A 923 -9.05 -0.11 41.03
C GLN A 923 -8.28 0.91 40.19
N ARG A 924 -6.95 0.94 40.31
CA ARG A 924 -6.08 1.97 39.72
C ARG A 924 -4.84 1.33 39.11
N ILE A 925 -4.52 1.73 37.90
CA ILE A 925 -3.34 1.30 37.15
C ILE A 925 -2.71 2.51 36.50
N ARG A 926 -1.37 2.54 36.40
CA ARG A 926 -0.64 3.63 35.76
C ARG A 926 0.52 3.13 34.94
N VAL A 927 0.89 3.94 33.96
CA VAL A 927 2.13 3.82 33.19
C VAL A 927 3.11 4.80 33.82
N LEU A 928 4.26 4.33 34.30
CA LEU A 928 5.38 5.17 34.72
C LEU A 928 6.44 5.17 33.63
N ALA A 929 6.64 6.31 32.97
CA ALA A 929 7.53 6.45 31.83
C ALA A 929 8.77 7.27 32.20
N THR A 930 9.95 6.80 31.79
CA THR A 930 11.21 7.53 31.87
C THR A 930 11.39 8.34 30.60
N ASN A 931 11.40 9.66 30.73
CA ASN A 931 11.49 10.56 29.59
C ASN A 931 12.80 10.35 28.83
N ALA A 932 12.73 10.38 27.49
CA ALA A 932 13.93 10.37 26.65
C ALA A 932 14.73 11.66 26.83
N SER A 933 16.05 11.61 26.58
CA SER A 933 16.91 12.78 26.69
C SER A 933 16.41 13.92 25.79
N GLY A 934 16.21 15.11 26.36
CA GLY A 934 15.76 16.30 25.63
C GLY A 934 14.28 16.30 25.18
N ALA A 935 13.49 15.27 25.53
CA ALA A 935 12.09 15.15 25.13
C ALA A 935 11.22 14.70 26.31
N LYS A 936 9.89 14.73 26.13
CA LYS A 936 8.91 14.28 27.11
C LYS A 936 8.02 13.17 26.56
N THR A 937 7.47 12.38 27.46
CA THR A 937 6.51 11.34 27.10
C THR A 937 5.15 11.97 26.80
N GLY A 938 4.47 11.45 25.78
CA GLY A 938 3.06 11.67 25.56
C GLY A 938 2.38 10.38 25.09
N LEU A 939 1.07 10.29 25.27
CA LEU A 939 0.24 9.16 24.87
C LEU A 939 -0.91 9.69 24.01
N THR A 940 -1.05 9.15 22.80
CA THR A 940 -2.26 9.34 21.99
C THR A 940 -3.37 8.39 22.44
N GLU A 941 -3.03 7.24 23.03
CA GLU A 941 -4.00 6.31 23.57
C GLU A 941 -3.36 5.33 24.57
N VAL A 942 -4.14 4.89 25.55
CA VAL A 942 -3.87 3.77 26.46
C VAL A 942 -5.08 2.86 26.46
N LYS A 943 -4.86 1.59 26.08
CA LYS A 943 -5.91 0.56 26.16
C LYS A 943 -5.54 -0.49 27.18
N ILE A 944 -6.49 -0.85 28.05
CA ILE A 944 -6.26 -1.79 29.14
C ILE A 944 -7.24 -2.94 29.01
N PHE A 945 -6.75 -4.16 29.07
CA PHE A 945 -7.56 -5.35 28.81
C PHE A 945 -7.40 -6.41 29.91
N ASN A 946 -8.44 -7.24 30.00
CA ASN A 946 -8.34 -8.60 30.51
C ASN A 946 -8.41 -9.56 29.33
N ARG A 947 -7.26 -10.04 28.85
CA ARG A 947 -7.18 -11.00 27.75
C ARG A 947 -7.66 -12.41 28.15
N GLY A 948 -7.80 -12.69 29.46
CA GLY A 948 -8.10 -14.04 29.94
C GLY A 948 -6.93 -15.02 29.76
N GLY A 949 -7.19 -16.30 30.08
CA GLY A 949 -6.20 -17.38 30.13
C GLY A 949 -5.45 -17.43 31.47
N VAL A 950 -5.06 -18.63 31.90
CA VAL A 950 -3.86 -18.77 32.74
C VAL A 950 -2.78 -18.15 31.88
N GLN A 951 -2.26 -16.98 32.26
CA GLN A 951 -1.00 -16.53 31.71
C GLN A 951 -0.07 -17.74 31.78
N PRO A 952 0.72 -18.06 30.73
CA PRO A 952 1.77 -19.06 30.91
C PRO A 952 2.41 -18.74 32.25
N PRO A 953 2.53 -19.71 33.19
CA PRO A 953 3.29 -19.46 34.41
C PRO A 953 4.57 -18.80 33.92
N PRO A 954 5.06 -17.77 34.64
CA PRO A 954 6.11 -16.91 34.13
C PRO A 954 7.10 -17.68 33.26
N ASN A 955 7.60 -17.07 32.19
CA ASN A 955 8.86 -17.49 31.60
C ASN A 955 10.00 -17.34 32.65
N THR A 956 9.78 -17.69 33.92
CA THR A 956 10.75 -18.22 34.85
C THR A 956 11.51 -19.24 34.05
N ASN A 957 12.73 -18.84 33.70
CA ASN A 957 13.71 -19.76 33.20
C ASN A 957 13.90 -20.83 34.28
N LEU A 958 13.24 -21.98 34.09
CA LEU A 958 13.30 -23.11 35.02
C LEU A 958 14.72 -23.69 35.05
N ALA A 959 15.55 -23.41 34.04
CA ALA A 959 16.96 -23.78 34.04
C ALA A 959 17.71 -23.23 35.25
N LEU A 960 17.37 -22.04 35.76
CA LEU A 960 18.03 -21.43 36.93
C LEU A 960 17.90 -22.26 38.23
N THR A 961 16.94 -23.18 38.27
CA THR A 961 16.71 -24.08 39.42
C THR A 961 17.24 -25.50 39.19
N ALA A 962 17.78 -25.76 38.00
CA ALA A 962 18.37 -27.04 37.64
C ALA A 962 19.82 -27.13 38.13
N THR A 963 20.27 -28.35 38.39
CA THR A 963 21.70 -28.67 38.51
C THR A 963 22.25 -28.96 37.11
N PRO A 964 23.22 -28.18 36.62
CA PRO A 964 23.81 -28.38 35.29
C PRO A 964 24.85 -29.51 35.31
N SER A 965 24.90 -30.31 34.26
CA SER A 965 25.97 -31.29 34.01
C SER A 965 26.27 -31.40 32.51
N ALA A 966 27.40 -31.97 32.13
CA ALA A 966 27.81 -32.09 30.73
C ALA A 966 28.61 -33.37 30.50
N SER A 967 28.74 -33.78 29.24
CA SER A 967 29.60 -34.90 28.84
C SER A 967 31.07 -34.67 29.16
N TYR A 968 31.54 -33.44 29.00
CA TYR A 968 32.88 -33.01 29.30
C TYR A 968 32.90 -31.48 29.51
N THR A 969 33.81 -30.97 30.34
CA THR A 969 34.03 -29.54 30.55
C THR A 969 35.53 -29.27 30.59
N SER A 970 36.01 -28.32 29.78
CA SER A 970 37.42 -27.91 29.79
C SER A 970 37.83 -27.41 31.18
N SER A 971 39.08 -27.66 31.59
CA SER A 971 39.54 -27.36 32.97
C SER A 971 39.47 -25.88 33.40
N TRP A 972 39.34 -24.95 32.45
CA TRP A 972 39.21 -23.50 32.69
C TRP A 972 37.81 -22.95 32.37
N GLU A 973 36.86 -23.84 32.06
CA GLU A 973 35.46 -23.52 31.77
C GLU A 973 34.55 -24.11 32.86
N SER A 974 33.29 -23.70 32.87
CA SER A 974 32.35 -24.13 33.90
C SER A 974 31.02 -24.53 33.28
N VAL A 975 30.57 -25.75 33.59
CA VAL A 975 29.22 -26.19 33.20
C VAL A 975 28.12 -25.38 33.88
N ALA A 976 28.42 -24.69 34.99
CA ALA A 976 27.47 -23.80 35.64
C ALA A 976 27.05 -22.61 34.77
N ALA A 977 27.85 -22.25 33.76
CA ALA A 977 27.54 -21.15 32.85
C ALA A 977 26.26 -21.39 32.04
N ILE A 978 25.90 -22.64 31.75
CA ILE A 978 24.74 -22.92 30.89
C ILE A 978 23.41 -22.52 31.53
N ASN A 979 23.36 -22.15 32.80
CA ASN A 979 22.14 -21.73 33.50
C ASN A 979 22.41 -20.72 34.62
N ASP A 980 23.43 -19.89 34.47
CA ASP A 980 23.76 -18.87 35.48
C ASP A 980 22.87 -17.62 35.39
N GLY A 981 22.09 -17.50 34.30
CA GLY A 981 21.13 -16.43 34.08
C GLY A 981 21.75 -15.15 33.52
N ILE A 982 23.01 -15.18 33.11
CA ILE A 982 23.69 -14.08 32.45
C ILE A 982 23.32 -14.09 30.97
N ASP A 983 22.73 -12.99 30.48
CA ASP A 983 22.44 -12.84 29.05
C ASP A 983 23.72 -12.54 28.26
N PRO A 984 24.12 -13.40 27.29
CA PRO A 984 25.36 -13.18 26.57
C PRO A 984 25.26 -12.01 25.58
N PRO A 985 26.23 -11.10 25.54
CA PRO A 985 26.28 -9.99 24.58
C PRO A 985 26.65 -10.45 23.16
N SER A 986 27.32 -11.60 23.00
CA SER A 986 27.71 -12.22 21.73
C SER A 986 28.11 -13.68 21.92
N SER A 987 28.19 -14.46 20.83
CA SER A 987 28.67 -15.86 20.87
C SER A 987 30.15 -16.00 21.19
N ASN A 988 30.97 -14.97 20.95
CA ASN A 988 32.39 -14.93 21.35
C ASN A 988 32.58 -14.20 22.69
N ASP A 989 31.64 -14.37 23.63
CA ASP A 989 31.78 -13.83 24.97
C ASP A 989 32.80 -14.63 25.77
N THR A 990 34.00 -14.06 25.88
CA THR A 990 35.11 -14.61 26.67
C THR A 990 35.24 -13.97 28.05
N VAL A 991 34.40 -12.97 28.37
CA VAL A 991 34.44 -12.20 29.62
C VAL A 991 33.58 -12.84 30.70
N ASN A 992 32.40 -13.35 30.34
CA ASN A 992 31.51 -14.07 31.27
C ASN A 992 31.86 -15.56 31.36
N PRO A 993 31.39 -16.26 32.42
CA PRO A 993 31.47 -17.71 32.50
C PRO A 993 30.89 -18.37 31.25
N ARG A 994 31.47 -19.50 30.85
CA ARG A 994 31.07 -20.26 29.67
C ARG A 994 31.33 -21.74 29.86
N TRP A 995 30.54 -22.55 29.17
CA TRP A 995 30.82 -23.98 29.04
C TRP A 995 31.35 -24.27 27.65
N GLY A 996 32.49 -24.96 27.58
CA GLY A 996 33.02 -25.54 26.38
C GLY A 996 33.66 -26.90 26.68
N CYS A 997 33.90 -27.67 25.62
CA CYS A 997 34.32 -29.06 25.74
C CYS A 997 35.69 -29.37 25.14
N TRP A 998 36.59 -28.40 25.03
CA TRP A 998 37.93 -28.61 24.45
C TRP A 998 38.79 -29.65 25.20
N PRO A 999 39.44 -30.61 24.51
CA PRO A 999 39.60 -30.72 23.05
C PRO A 999 38.64 -31.71 22.37
N GLU A 1000 37.50 -32.04 22.97
CA GLU A 1000 36.58 -33.05 22.43
C GLU A 1000 35.88 -32.56 21.14
N THR A 1001 36.05 -33.31 20.05
CA THR A 1001 35.49 -32.97 18.72
C THR A 1001 34.40 -33.94 18.23
N ASN A 1002 33.95 -34.86 19.09
CA ASN A 1002 32.82 -35.75 18.83
C ASN A 1002 31.50 -35.09 19.29
N GLN A 1003 30.39 -35.86 19.28
CA GLN A 1003 29.10 -35.38 19.78
C GLN A 1003 29.15 -35.17 21.30
N GLN A 1004 28.67 -34.02 21.76
CA GLN A 1004 28.74 -33.59 23.16
C GLN A 1004 27.36 -33.16 23.65
N TRP A 1005 27.14 -33.16 24.96
CA TRP A 1005 25.88 -32.74 25.55
C TRP A 1005 26.06 -31.90 26.81
N ALA A 1006 25.12 -30.99 27.04
CA ALA A 1006 24.95 -30.25 28.28
C ALA A 1006 23.50 -30.43 28.77
N GLU A 1007 23.31 -30.59 30.06
CA GLU A 1007 22.07 -31.04 30.68
C GLU A 1007 21.68 -30.20 31.89
N LEU A 1008 20.37 -30.01 32.04
CA LEU A 1008 19.71 -29.46 33.20
C LEU A 1008 18.97 -30.58 33.94
N THR A 1009 19.27 -30.82 35.22
CA THR A 1009 18.57 -31.78 36.10
C THR A 1009 17.81 -31.07 37.22
N TRP A 1010 16.52 -31.37 37.39
CA TRP A 1010 15.69 -30.86 38.48
C TRP A 1010 15.44 -31.92 39.55
N SER A 1011 15.22 -31.47 40.80
CA SER A 1011 14.86 -32.34 41.94
C SER A 1011 13.45 -32.94 41.84
N SER A 1012 12.58 -32.33 41.03
CA SER A 1012 11.25 -32.82 40.68
C SER A 1012 10.95 -32.56 39.21
N ALA A 1013 10.06 -33.35 38.61
CA ALA A 1013 9.69 -33.19 37.20
C ALA A 1013 9.13 -31.79 36.93
N GLN A 1014 9.65 -31.14 35.90
CA GLN A 1014 9.16 -29.87 35.36
C GLN A 1014 8.38 -30.16 34.07
N THR A 1015 7.26 -29.47 33.87
CA THR A 1015 6.58 -29.46 32.56
C THR A 1015 7.20 -28.35 31.73
N LEU A 1016 7.77 -28.69 30.58
CA LEU A 1016 8.49 -27.77 29.69
C LEU A 1016 7.87 -27.79 28.28
N SER A 1017 7.77 -26.65 27.61
CA SER A 1017 7.30 -26.54 26.22
C SER A 1017 8.14 -25.62 25.33
N LYS A 1018 9.15 -24.95 25.88
CA LYS A 1018 10.10 -24.11 25.13
C LYS A 1018 11.48 -24.16 25.76
N ALA A 1019 12.53 -24.12 24.94
CA ALA A 1019 13.88 -23.82 25.40
C ALA A 1019 14.61 -22.88 24.43
N GLU A 1020 15.57 -22.14 24.94
CA GLU A 1020 16.42 -21.21 24.20
C GLU A 1020 17.88 -21.56 24.48
N VAL A 1021 18.70 -21.66 23.43
CA VAL A 1021 20.11 -22.05 23.55
C VAL A 1021 21.00 -20.99 22.90
N TYR A 1022 21.98 -20.49 23.65
CA TYR A 1022 22.98 -19.55 23.16
C TYR A 1022 24.31 -20.28 23.00
N PHE A 1023 24.82 -20.36 21.78
CA PHE A 1023 26.08 -21.05 21.48
C PHE A 1023 27.30 -20.21 21.81
N PHE A 1024 28.32 -20.86 22.38
CA PHE A 1024 29.66 -20.30 22.53
C PHE A 1024 30.50 -20.66 21.30
N ASP A 1025 31.17 -19.66 20.73
CA ASP A 1025 32.05 -19.76 19.58
C ASP A 1025 33.17 -18.74 19.78
N ASP A 1026 34.40 -19.22 20.00
CA ASP A 1026 35.57 -18.38 20.28
C ASP A 1026 36.35 -17.95 19.03
N ASP A 1027 35.79 -18.23 17.85
CA ASP A 1027 36.42 -18.10 16.53
C ASP A 1027 37.77 -18.85 16.43
N GLN A 1028 38.02 -19.84 17.31
CA GLN A 1028 39.25 -20.63 17.38
C GLN A 1028 38.96 -22.12 17.56
N GLY A 1029 39.06 -22.62 18.79
CA GLY A 1029 39.01 -24.04 19.11
C GLY A 1029 37.60 -24.56 19.39
N ILE A 1030 36.68 -23.65 19.69
CA ILE A 1030 35.27 -23.92 19.95
C ILE A 1030 34.45 -23.17 18.90
N ASP A 1031 33.64 -23.90 18.14
CA ASP A 1031 32.86 -23.37 17.01
C ASP A 1031 31.38 -23.77 17.15
N MET A 1032 30.54 -23.18 16.31
CA MET A 1032 29.13 -23.52 16.19
C MET A 1032 28.92 -25.01 15.88
N PRO A 1033 27.91 -25.66 16.47
CA PRO A 1033 27.58 -27.04 16.13
C PRO A 1033 27.06 -27.16 14.69
N SER A 1034 27.34 -28.29 14.04
CA SER A 1034 26.78 -28.63 12.71
C SER A 1034 25.29 -28.96 12.77
N ALA A 1035 24.83 -29.45 13.93
CA ALA A 1035 23.44 -29.67 14.27
C ALA A 1035 23.29 -29.79 15.79
N TRP A 1036 22.08 -29.53 16.29
CA TRP A 1036 21.76 -29.76 17.69
C TRP A 1036 20.30 -30.19 17.87
N LYS A 1037 20.00 -30.79 19.02
CA LYS A 1037 18.64 -31.19 19.41
C LYS A 1037 18.42 -31.06 20.91
N LEU A 1038 17.15 -30.95 21.31
CA LEU A 1038 16.73 -31.09 22.70
C LEU A 1038 16.21 -32.50 22.95
N GLN A 1039 16.65 -33.10 24.06
CA GLN A 1039 16.18 -34.41 24.50
C GLN A 1039 15.73 -34.36 25.95
N SER A 1040 14.62 -35.02 26.24
CA SER A 1040 14.07 -35.17 27.58
C SER A 1040 14.30 -36.58 28.12
N TRP A 1041 14.46 -36.71 29.43
CA TRP A 1041 14.51 -38.02 30.09
C TRP A 1041 13.10 -38.55 30.32
N ASN A 1042 12.79 -39.73 29.78
CA ASN A 1042 11.48 -40.37 29.91
C ASN A 1042 11.36 -41.32 31.13
N GLY A 1043 12.39 -41.36 31.98
CA GLY A 1043 12.52 -42.33 33.10
C GLY A 1043 13.51 -43.45 32.83
N THR A 1044 13.78 -43.78 31.56
CA THR A 1044 14.66 -44.90 31.16
C THR A 1044 15.71 -44.54 30.11
N ALA A 1045 15.42 -43.56 29.24
CA ALA A 1045 16.30 -43.11 28.17
C ALA A 1045 16.06 -41.63 27.84
N TYR A 1046 17.02 -41.01 27.15
CA TYR A 1046 16.82 -39.72 26.49
C TYR A 1046 16.10 -39.92 25.17
N VAL A 1047 15.04 -39.15 24.96
CA VAL A 1047 14.26 -39.11 23.72
C VAL A 1047 14.14 -37.67 23.23
N ASP A 1048 14.12 -37.48 21.91
CA ASP A 1048 13.89 -36.16 21.31
C ASP A 1048 12.57 -35.57 21.83
N VAL A 1049 12.55 -34.26 22.13
CA VAL A 1049 11.32 -33.62 22.59
C VAL A 1049 10.24 -33.67 21.48
N PRO A 1050 9.00 -34.07 21.80
CA PRO A 1050 7.96 -34.28 20.80
C PRO A 1050 7.50 -32.97 20.17
N GLY A 1051 7.27 -32.97 18.85
CA GLY A 1051 6.72 -31.80 18.15
C GLY A 1051 7.60 -30.55 18.19
N ALA A 1052 8.93 -30.73 18.25
CA ALA A 1052 9.89 -29.63 18.22
C ALA A 1052 9.71 -28.73 16.98
N SER A 1053 9.73 -27.41 17.18
CA SER A 1053 10.01 -26.46 16.11
C SER A 1053 11.42 -26.69 15.58
N GLY A 1054 11.74 -26.18 14.39
CA GLY A 1054 13.07 -26.35 13.81
C GLY A 1054 14.21 -25.90 14.74
N TYR A 1055 15.39 -26.52 14.61
CA TYR A 1055 16.60 -26.21 15.36
C TYR A 1055 17.50 -25.27 14.55
N SER A 1056 17.45 -23.96 14.83
CA SER A 1056 18.28 -22.96 14.14
C SER A 1056 19.73 -22.96 14.62
N LEU A 1057 20.66 -22.47 13.80
CA LEU A 1057 22.09 -22.30 14.11
C LEU A 1057 22.51 -20.84 13.93
N THR A 1058 21.78 -19.93 14.55
CA THR A 1058 22.03 -18.49 14.49
C THR A 1058 23.09 -18.10 15.54
N LYS A 1059 24.22 -17.56 15.08
CA LYS A 1059 25.28 -16.98 15.94
C LYS A 1059 24.81 -15.64 16.54
N ASN A 1060 25.32 -15.26 17.71
CA ASN A 1060 25.00 -14.02 18.43
C ASN A 1060 23.51 -13.84 18.80
N ALA A 1061 22.80 -14.94 19.01
CA ALA A 1061 21.40 -14.93 19.39
C ALA A 1061 21.00 -16.22 20.13
N TYR A 1062 19.90 -16.15 20.87
CA TYR A 1062 19.23 -17.35 21.36
C TYR A 1062 18.56 -18.12 20.23
N ASN A 1063 18.86 -19.40 20.14
CA ASN A 1063 18.21 -20.34 19.24
C ASN A 1063 17.01 -20.95 19.97
N THR A 1064 15.81 -20.52 19.58
CA THR A 1064 14.56 -20.84 20.30
C THR A 1064 13.89 -22.07 19.68
N VAL A 1065 13.52 -23.03 20.53
CA VAL A 1065 12.78 -24.22 20.14
C VAL A 1065 11.53 -24.35 21.01
N THR A 1066 10.36 -24.38 20.40
CA THR A 1066 9.10 -24.77 21.05
C THR A 1066 8.84 -26.25 20.79
N PHE A 1067 8.15 -26.94 21.69
CA PHE A 1067 7.81 -28.36 21.57
C PHE A 1067 6.53 -28.68 22.34
N THR A 1068 5.96 -29.85 22.09
CA THR A 1068 4.79 -30.32 22.83
C THR A 1068 5.14 -30.44 24.31
N ALA A 1069 4.33 -29.87 25.18
CA ALA A 1069 4.58 -29.81 26.63
C ALA A 1069 4.96 -31.20 27.18
N THR A 1070 6.15 -31.29 27.76
CA THR A 1070 6.81 -32.53 28.18
C THR A 1070 7.17 -32.43 29.65
N SER A 1071 6.67 -33.36 30.47
CA SER A 1071 7.05 -33.45 31.88
C SER A 1071 8.32 -34.30 32.04
N THR A 1072 9.40 -33.72 32.55
CA THR A 1072 10.68 -34.42 32.72
C THR A 1072 11.49 -33.87 33.89
N THR A 1073 12.34 -34.72 34.48
CA THR A 1073 13.34 -34.30 35.48
C THR A 1073 14.65 -33.88 34.85
N ARG A 1074 14.89 -34.12 33.54
CA ARG A 1074 16.13 -33.80 32.86
C ARG A 1074 15.91 -33.38 31.42
N LEU A 1075 16.52 -32.29 31.02
CA LEU A 1075 16.54 -31.79 29.64
C LEU A 1075 17.99 -31.60 29.22
N ARG A 1076 18.40 -32.18 28.10
CA ARG A 1076 19.75 -32.00 27.55
C ARG A 1076 19.74 -31.42 26.15
N VAL A 1077 20.72 -30.56 25.89
CA VAL A 1077 21.12 -30.06 24.58
C VAL A 1077 22.17 -31.01 24.03
N LEU A 1078 21.83 -31.74 22.96
CA LEU A 1078 22.75 -32.62 22.26
C LEU A 1078 23.36 -31.88 21.07
N LEU A 1079 24.68 -31.70 21.06
CA LEU A 1079 25.42 -30.89 20.10
C LEU A 1079 26.29 -31.80 19.22
N THR A 1080 26.19 -31.64 17.90
CA THR A 1080 27.02 -32.38 16.94
C THR A 1080 28.11 -31.46 16.41
N SER A 1081 29.37 -31.87 16.58
CA SER A 1081 30.52 -31.14 16.04
C SER A 1081 30.58 -31.25 14.49
N THR A 1082 31.33 -30.35 13.87
CA THR A 1082 31.78 -30.46 12.47
C THR A 1082 32.88 -31.52 12.30
N GLY A 1083 33.40 -32.08 13.40
CA GLY A 1083 34.49 -33.06 13.45
C GLY A 1083 35.88 -32.44 13.59
N THR A 1084 35.99 -31.11 13.46
CA THR A 1084 37.28 -30.38 13.53
C THR A 1084 37.38 -29.38 14.69
N ALA A 1085 36.25 -29.01 15.31
CA ALA A 1085 36.19 -28.06 16.42
C ALA A 1085 35.46 -28.64 17.63
N SER A 1086 35.80 -28.15 18.82
CA SER A 1086 35.02 -28.40 20.04
C SER A 1086 33.75 -27.55 20.06
N LEU A 1087 32.86 -27.79 21.02
CA LEU A 1087 31.54 -27.15 21.11
C LEU A 1087 31.38 -26.45 22.46
N GLY A 1088 30.49 -25.46 22.52
CA GLY A 1088 30.19 -24.77 23.76
C GLY A 1088 28.84 -24.07 23.78
N LEU A 1089 28.41 -23.69 24.97
CA LEU A 1089 27.18 -22.96 25.27
C LEU A 1089 27.48 -21.84 26.26
N LEU A 1090 26.79 -20.72 26.06
CA LEU A 1090 26.83 -19.57 26.97
C LEU A 1090 25.64 -19.54 27.90
N GLU A 1091 24.45 -19.94 27.46
CA GLU A 1091 23.24 -19.98 28.30
C GLU A 1091 22.20 -20.92 27.67
N VAL A 1092 21.46 -21.63 28.52
CA VAL A 1092 20.32 -22.49 28.17
C VAL A 1092 19.14 -22.11 29.05
N LYS A 1093 18.07 -21.64 28.42
CA LYS A 1093 16.83 -21.31 29.11
C LYS A 1093 15.76 -22.37 28.84
N ALA A 1094 15.00 -22.75 29.85
CA ALA A 1094 13.91 -23.73 29.74
C ALA A 1094 12.62 -23.18 30.36
N TYR A 1095 11.49 -23.37 29.68
CA TYR A 1095 10.22 -22.73 30.02
C TYR A 1095 9.06 -23.71 29.91
N ALA A 1096 8.03 -23.50 30.73
CA ALA A 1096 6.81 -24.30 30.81
C ALA A 1096 5.90 -24.17 29.60
#